data_AF-A0A3Q3F268-F1
#
_entry.id   AF-A0A3Q3F268-F1
#
_cell.length_a   1.000
_cell.length_b   1.000
_cell.length_c   1.000
_cell.angle_alpha   90.00
_cell.angle_beta   90.00
_cell.angle_gamma   90.00
#
_symmetry.space_group_name_H-M   'P 1'
#
loop_
_entity.id
_entity.type
_entity.pdbx_description
1 polymer ?
#
loop_
_entity_poly.entity_id
_entity_poly.type
_entity_poly.pdbx_seq_one_letter_code
_entity_poly.pdbx_strand_id
1 'polypeptide(L)'
;MFITLSFPPLQVIRVFTVNSLNIALLNQAGLPANLTNYYTELVYEQDSNFNPLILPVLFWCDVPGPAFAQLTEAESITVLHNVTTICSDLDPQVTSALASNLGDNIDATGIAALGNQSNGLSTGQIMTINPQEIHNSLSTFSAVTGWNQGQARAIFLLLMSSGLQINSASSLIMLGSIFSGVPSTTLGNFNGSHLISALTNVAFLQHVVSAPTFLRQQLVTQIIKVNGNTEMILENVPDDLATEIPLFRLIGLTSSNTVITRVNRKKWKRQQSVFFFNVIATETSANVLGSADNLSSSVLQGFTCTGVRSISKGQIKKLIRASRRRGSNKVNLVETQLTCMYNHIRQEADVTDFNVFPPDMLLYYDYSQVPQSSCRPYFQECADADFSIFSPALSFKRAALFDNARSCLGITNTSLTKDNIAVLGNMCCTLDGSYIENSDPSILERVQNCPDLDAAQVTAVEALLQSGRTQHGAPSTWDVETLKALNMLPLYLTSSFYDNFDKRTKRRFLRFFLRVNRRKLSRRMKRRIKRQIGKSFRLRSRRSVENECTTGNITQVTISDDAFPIDYDAVQFDRCLSSTIVRDSLAALTEKVDDESFQRIILDKLKEAYAGSSTIPESQVILLSAVSRVATIDDINMWNITQIDTLSSLMITDDGEWDPNLAEAIITKYLSTEGNTLSSAVLNAIAGRNLCSLDSDVLKNITEQSLRDAAVLDLSNCTLEKKQVLFIIAEKAFTPNTRSTAVSADTYQLIQPFTGGATSEYVQRLAISDINMDMATFTALDPNVIQNLDVDNVRGLLGTNLPDLKSYENETVVRNWISIQLQSNLDRLGINLTGGRATTGTTGSPATTNPGATTQPATTNNPAATNNPATTNNPATTNNPAATNNPAATNNPATTNNPATTNNPAATNNPATTNNPAATNNPATTNNPATTNNPAATNNPATTNNPAATNNPAATNNPAATNNPAATNNPAATNNPVATNNPAATNNPAATNNPAATNNPAATNNPAATNNPAATNNPGVTNNPAATTQPGATIQPGATTNAGSSSTTGSGGVRIRGDGFCFLVLLVALLTSQHILA
;
A
#
# COMPACT_ATOMS: atom_id res chain seq x y z
N MET A 1 -29.53 25.97 55.95
CA MET A 1 -28.21 25.38 56.25
C MET A 1 -27.69 24.78 54.96
N PHE A 2 -26.75 25.43 54.27
CA PHE A 2 -26.17 24.86 53.05
C PHE A 2 -25.09 23.86 53.46
N ILE A 3 -25.34 22.57 53.21
CA ILE A 3 -24.28 21.55 53.33
C ILE A 3 -23.42 21.67 52.07
N THR A 4 -22.29 22.36 52.20
CA THR A 4 -21.22 22.31 51.20
C THR A 4 -20.61 20.91 51.26
N LEU A 5 -21.12 20.00 50.43
CA LEU A 5 -20.51 18.69 50.20
C LEU A 5 -19.13 18.88 49.52
N SER A 6 -18.09 19.04 50.34
CA SER A 6 -16.71 18.92 49.89
C SER A 6 -16.49 17.49 49.41
N PHE A 7 -16.25 17.32 48.10
CA PHE A 7 -15.88 16.01 47.56
C PHE A 7 -14.69 15.44 48.34
N PRO A 8 -14.70 14.15 48.70
CA PRO A 8 -13.51 13.49 49.20
C PRO A 8 -12.39 13.62 48.15
N PRO A 9 -11.12 13.80 48.55
CA PRO A 9 -10.00 13.74 47.62
C PRO A 9 -10.04 12.45 46.79
N LEU A 10 -9.54 12.48 45.56
CA LEU A 10 -9.61 11.35 44.63
C LEU A 10 -9.01 10.05 45.20
N GLN A 11 -8.02 10.20 46.11
CA GLN A 11 -7.42 9.12 46.91
C GLN A 11 -8.43 8.42 47.84
N VAL A 12 -9.36 9.15 48.46
CA VAL A 12 -10.40 8.59 49.34
C VAL A 12 -11.47 7.87 48.52
N ILE A 13 -11.85 8.42 47.36
CA ILE A 13 -12.80 7.78 46.44
C ILE A 13 -12.26 6.42 45.98
N ARG A 14 -10.97 6.34 45.62
CA ARG A 14 -10.33 5.08 45.21
C ARG A 14 -10.30 4.00 46.30
N VAL A 15 -10.13 4.36 47.58
CA VAL A 15 -10.24 3.37 48.67
C VAL A 15 -11.69 2.86 48.80
N PHE A 16 -12.68 3.66 48.43
CA PHE A 16 -14.10 3.28 48.43
C PHE A 16 -14.49 2.36 47.26
N THR A 17 -13.84 2.43 46.10
CA THR A 17 -14.24 1.68 44.88
C THR A 17 -13.90 0.19 44.91
N VAL A 18 -12.86 -0.23 45.63
CA VAL A 18 -12.46 -1.66 45.71
C VAL A 18 -13.11 -2.43 46.88
N ASN A 19 -14.01 -1.79 47.64
CA ASN A 19 -14.67 -2.41 48.80
C ASN A 19 -15.91 -3.23 48.38
N SER A 20 -15.93 -4.52 48.73
CA SER A 20 -16.99 -5.46 48.34
C SER A 20 -18.39 -5.10 48.83
N LEU A 21 -18.55 -4.45 49.98
CA LEU A 21 -19.85 -3.97 50.47
C LEU A 21 -20.39 -2.83 49.60
N ASN A 22 -19.50 -1.95 49.12
CA ASN A 22 -19.87 -0.86 48.22
C ASN A 22 -20.20 -1.39 46.82
N ILE A 23 -19.47 -2.40 46.34
CA ILE A 23 -19.74 -3.07 45.06
C ILE A 23 -21.08 -3.82 45.09
N ALA A 24 -21.44 -4.44 46.21
CA ALA A 24 -22.73 -5.12 46.36
C ALA A 24 -23.94 -4.16 46.18
N LEU A 25 -23.80 -2.88 46.55
CA LEU A 25 -24.84 -1.85 46.35
C LEU A 25 -25.02 -1.46 44.87
N LEU A 26 -24.06 -1.78 43.99
CA LEU A 26 -24.14 -1.55 42.54
C LEU A 26 -24.84 -2.67 41.78
N ASN A 27 -25.27 -3.75 42.47
CA ASN A 27 -26.03 -4.85 41.87
C ASN A 27 -27.52 -4.50 41.61
N GLN A 28 -27.80 -3.24 41.28
CA GLN A 28 -29.13 -2.72 40.97
C GLN A 28 -29.29 -2.52 39.45
N ALA A 29 -30.44 -2.91 38.91
CA ALA A 29 -30.73 -2.75 37.49
C ALA A 29 -30.95 -1.28 37.11
N GLY A 30 -30.30 -0.82 36.03
CA GLY A 30 -30.57 0.49 35.41
C GLY A 30 -29.50 1.57 35.56
N LEU A 31 -28.28 1.24 36.02
CA LEU A 31 -27.18 2.20 36.03
C LEU A 31 -26.82 2.70 34.60
N PRO A 32 -26.64 4.02 34.37
CA PRO A 32 -26.20 4.54 33.08
C PRO A 32 -24.81 4.03 32.68
N ALA A 33 -24.62 3.61 31.44
CA ALA A 33 -23.37 2.99 30.96
C ALA A 33 -22.12 3.88 31.15
N ASN A 34 -22.26 5.21 31.09
CA ASN A 34 -21.15 6.13 31.36
C ASN A 34 -20.74 6.17 32.85
N LEU A 35 -21.65 5.83 33.78
CA LEU A 35 -21.37 5.69 35.20
C LEU A 35 -20.75 4.32 35.50
N THR A 36 -21.26 3.25 34.87
CA THR A 36 -20.68 1.89 34.92
C THR A 36 -19.22 1.92 34.45
N ASN A 37 -18.97 2.44 33.26
CA ASN A 37 -17.63 2.58 32.66
C ASN A 37 -16.68 3.39 33.55
N TYR A 38 -17.12 4.53 34.08
CA TYR A 38 -16.30 5.38 34.95
C TYR A 38 -15.98 4.71 36.30
N TYR A 39 -16.91 3.95 36.87
CA TYR A 39 -16.65 3.18 38.08
C TYR A 39 -15.66 2.03 37.82
N THR A 40 -15.82 1.30 36.72
CA THR A 40 -14.88 0.24 36.33
C THR A 40 -13.47 0.80 36.06
N GLU A 41 -13.34 1.96 35.40
CA GLU A 41 -12.05 2.65 35.28
C GLU A 41 -11.44 2.96 36.67
N LEU A 42 -12.22 3.47 37.62
CA LEU A 42 -11.73 3.79 38.97
C LEU A 42 -11.35 2.56 39.81
N VAL A 43 -11.98 1.41 39.60
CA VAL A 43 -11.60 0.13 40.24
C VAL A 43 -10.22 -0.29 39.73
N TYR A 44 -10.05 -0.41 38.41
CA TYR A 44 -8.80 -0.87 37.80
C TYR A 44 -7.66 0.18 37.79
N GLU A 45 -7.96 1.45 38.10
CA GLU A 45 -6.97 2.47 38.47
C GLU A 45 -6.37 2.28 39.87
N GLN A 46 -7.10 1.62 40.78
CA GLN A 46 -6.67 1.43 42.16
C GLN A 46 -6.06 0.03 42.38
N ASP A 47 -6.61 -0.98 41.71
CA ASP A 47 -6.07 -2.35 41.66
C ASP A 47 -6.20 -2.88 40.23
N SER A 48 -5.08 -2.92 39.49
CA SER A 48 -5.04 -3.43 38.12
C SER A 48 -5.35 -4.93 38.01
N ASN A 49 -5.24 -5.66 39.12
CA ASN A 49 -5.39 -7.10 39.20
C ASN A 49 -6.74 -7.49 39.83
N PHE A 50 -7.63 -6.54 40.10
CA PHE A 50 -8.91 -6.76 40.77
C PHE A 50 -9.72 -7.87 40.08
N ASN A 51 -10.16 -8.88 40.83
CA ASN A 51 -10.87 -10.03 40.25
C ASN A 51 -12.23 -9.58 39.66
N PRO A 52 -12.45 -9.74 38.34
CA PRO A 52 -13.65 -9.23 37.67
C PRO A 52 -14.95 -9.90 38.15
N LEU A 53 -14.88 -11.12 38.71
CA LEU A 53 -16.04 -11.84 39.24
C LEU A 53 -16.65 -11.17 40.49
N ILE A 54 -15.93 -10.25 41.13
CA ILE A 54 -16.45 -9.46 42.26
C ILE A 54 -17.39 -8.34 41.77
N LEU A 55 -17.22 -7.86 40.53
CA LEU A 55 -18.11 -6.85 39.95
C LEU A 55 -19.42 -7.48 39.45
N PRO A 56 -20.57 -6.76 39.52
CA PRO A 56 -21.82 -7.24 38.93
C PRO A 56 -21.67 -7.43 37.41
N VAL A 57 -22.36 -8.43 36.84
CA VAL A 57 -22.20 -8.88 35.44
C VAL A 57 -22.34 -7.75 34.41
N LEU A 58 -23.18 -6.73 34.68
CA LEU A 58 -23.36 -5.55 33.81
C LEU A 58 -22.09 -4.69 33.67
N PHE A 59 -21.11 -4.80 34.57
CA PHE A 59 -19.84 -4.09 34.53
C PHE A 59 -18.79 -4.83 33.69
N TRP A 60 -18.97 -6.14 33.42
CA TRP A 60 -17.96 -6.98 32.75
C TRP A 60 -17.64 -6.53 31.32
N CYS A 61 -18.54 -5.79 30.65
CA CYS A 61 -18.29 -5.21 29.34
C CYS A 61 -17.30 -4.02 29.36
N ASP A 62 -17.13 -3.37 30.51
CA ASP A 62 -16.20 -2.25 30.73
C ASP A 62 -14.88 -2.69 31.39
N VAL A 63 -14.75 -3.97 31.78
CA VAL A 63 -13.55 -4.50 32.45
C VAL A 63 -12.37 -4.57 31.46
N PRO A 64 -11.17 -4.11 31.84
CA PRO A 64 -9.97 -4.26 31.00
C PRO A 64 -9.64 -5.73 30.74
N GLY A 65 -9.48 -6.12 29.46
CA GLY A 65 -9.16 -7.49 29.05
C GLY A 65 -8.06 -8.21 29.86
N PRO A 66 -6.93 -7.58 30.22
CA PRO A 66 -5.91 -8.19 31.07
C PRO A 66 -6.42 -8.71 32.44
N ALA A 67 -7.47 -8.11 33.01
CA ALA A 67 -8.03 -8.55 34.29
C ALA A 67 -8.72 -9.92 34.21
N PHE A 68 -9.11 -10.39 33.01
CA PHE A 68 -9.65 -11.74 32.79
C PHE A 68 -8.55 -12.81 32.66
N ALA A 69 -7.28 -12.43 32.43
CA ALA A 69 -6.16 -13.37 32.27
C ALA A 69 -5.71 -14.02 33.59
N GLN A 70 -6.39 -13.73 34.71
CA GLN A 70 -6.17 -14.38 36.01
C GLN A 70 -7.18 -15.52 36.30
N LEU A 71 -8.22 -15.67 35.46
CA LEU A 71 -9.30 -16.61 35.70
C LEU A 71 -8.90 -18.04 35.31
N THR A 72 -9.43 -19.02 36.04
CA THR A 72 -9.34 -20.43 35.64
C THR A 72 -10.16 -20.71 34.36
N GLU A 73 -9.91 -21.85 33.73
CA GLU A 73 -10.67 -22.34 32.56
C GLU A 73 -12.20 -22.33 32.81
N ALA A 74 -12.65 -22.90 33.94
CA ALA A 74 -14.07 -23.01 34.27
C ALA A 74 -14.72 -21.64 34.56
N GLU A 75 -14.01 -20.74 35.23
CA GLU A 75 -14.45 -19.35 35.41
C GLU A 75 -14.51 -18.61 34.06
N SER A 76 -13.54 -18.85 33.19
CA SER A 76 -13.45 -18.22 31.87
C SER A 76 -14.62 -18.63 30.96
N ILE A 77 -14.96 -19.92 30.92
CA ILE A 77 -16.16 -20.44 30.21
C ILE A 77 -17.44 -19.81 30.78
N THR A 78 -17.54 -19.67 32.11
CA THR A 78 -18.69 -19.06 32.79
C THR A 78 -18.82 -17.57 32.47
N VAL A 79 -17.71 -16.82 32.46
CA VAL A 79 -17.69 -15.41 32.05
C VAL A 79 -18.08 -15.27 30.58
N LEU A 80 -17.52 -16.10 29.71
CA LEU A 80 -17.67 -16.02 28.27
C LEU A 80 -19.14 -16.08 27.83
N HIS A 81 -19.91 -17.03 28.38
CA HIS A 81 -21.34 -17.16 28.11
C HIS A 81 -22.11 -15.85 28.41
N ASN A 82 -21.77 -15.19 29.53
CA ASN A 82 -22.46 -13.98 29.97
C ASN A 82 -22.00 -12.76 29.16
N VAL A 83 -20.70 -12.55 28.95
CA VAL A 83 -20.21 -11.38 28.19
C VAL A 83 -20.58 -11.44 26.71
N THR A 84 -20.65 -12.63 26.10
CA THR A 84 -21.10 -12.78 24.71
C THR A 84 -22.61 -12.57 24.53
N THR A 85 -23.40 -12.72 25.60
CA THR A 85 -24.85 -12.46 25.60
C THR A 85 -25.18 -10.99 25.93
N ILE A 86 -24.38 -10.34 26.78
CA ILE A 86 -24.68 -9.02 27.37
C ILE A 86 -23.92 -7.88 26.68
N CYS A 87 -22.69 -8.11 26.21
CA CYS A 87 -21.86 -7.08 25.58
C CYS A 87 -22.09 -7.05 24.06
N SER A 88 -22.56 -5.91 23.54
CA SER A 88 -22.87 -5.74 22.12
C SER A 88 -21.66 -5.69 21.19
N ASP A 89 -20.47 -5.36 21.71
CA ASP A 89 -19.20 -5.29 20.96
C ASP A 89 -18.02 -5.55 21.93
N LEU A 90 -17.69 -6.82 22.16
CA LEU A 90 -16.69 -7.26 23.15
C LEU A 90 -15.28 -6.73 22.82
N ASP A 91 -14.47 -6.38 23.82
CA ASP A 91 -13.07 -5.97 23.59
C ASP A 91 -12.20 -7.18 23.19
N PRO A 92 -11.42 -7.12 22.08
CA PRO A 92 -10.54 -8.22 21.66
C PRO A 92 -9.53 -8.67 22.72
N GLN A 93 -9.16 -7.81 23.67
CA GLN A 93 -8.34 -8.22 24.82
C GLN A 93 -9.08 -9.19 25.75
N VAL A 94 -10.40 -9.04 25.94
CA VAL A 94 -11.22 -9.98 26.73
C VAL A 94 -11.33 -11.32 25.99
N THR A 95 -11.64 -11.27 24.68
CA THR A 95 -11.64 -12.44 23.79
C THR A 95 -10.33 -13.23 23.88
N SER A 96 -9.18 -12.55 23.76
CA SER A 96 -7.87 -13.18 23.82
C SER A 96 -7.49 -13.67 25.22
N ALA A 97 -7.94 -13.01 26.29
CA ALA A 97 -7.69 -13.47 27.65
C ALA A 97 -8.47 -14.75 27.94
N LEU A 98 -9.79 -14.74 27.72
CA LEU A 98 -10.64 -15.90 27.96
C LEU A 98 -10.23 -17.11 27.10
N ALA A 99 -9.78 -16.90 25.86
CA ALA A 99 -9.25 -17.95 25.00
C ALA A 99 -7.85 -18.45 25.39
N SER A 100 -7.00 -17.61 25.98
CA SER A 100 -5.70 -18.02 26.52
C SER A 100 -5.84 -18.91 27.77
N ASN A 101 -6.92 -18.76 28.53
CA ASN A 101 -7.14 -19.46 29.81
C ASN A 101 -7.53 -20.94 29.65
N LEU A 102 -7.79 -21.44 28.43
CA LEU A 102 -7.95 -22.88 28.16
C LEU A 102 -6.59 -23.61 28.03
N GLY A 103 -5.47 -22.87 27.96
CA GLY A 103 -4.14 -23.45 27.77
C GLY A 103 -4.01 -24.23 26.45
N ASP A 104 -3.35 -25.39 26.53
CA ASP A 104 -2.99 -26.22 25.37
C ASP A 104 -3.93 -27.43 25.16
N ASN A 105 -4.72 -27.82 26.17
CA ASN A 105 -5.56 -29.02 26.20
C ASN A 105 -6.99 -28.78 25.67
N ILE A 106 -7.11 -28.00 24.60
CA ILE A 106 -8.41 -27.57 24.06
C ILE A 106 -9.12 -28.75 23.38
N ASP A 107 -10.36 -29.04 23.80
CA ASP A 107 -11.23 -30.07 23.20
C ASP A 107 -12.41 -29.45 22.43
N ALA A 108 -13.24 -30.29 21.80
CA ALA A 108 -14.44 -29.81 21.11
C ALA A 108 -15.46 -29.10 22.03
N THR A 109 -15.48 -29.41 23.34
CA THR A 109 -16.34 -28.72 24.32
C THR A 109 -15.88 -27.29 24.55
N GLY A 110 -14.57 -27.07 24.76
CA GLY A 110 -13.96 -25.75 24.88
C GLY A 110 -14.11 -24.91 23.62
N ILE A 111 -13.96 -25.52 22.43
CA ILE A 111 -14.18 -24.83 21.15
C ILE A 111 -15.66 -24.45 20.97
N ALA A 112 -16.60 -25.34 21.31
CA ALA A 112 -18.03 -25.05 21.26
C ALA A 112 -18.43 -23.93 22.23
N ALA A 113 -17.82 -23.88 23.42
CA ALA A 113 -17.99 -22.78 24.36
C ALA A 113 -17.41 -21.46 23.82
N LEU A 114 -16.22 -21.49 23.21
CA LEU A 114 -15.59 -20.33 22.58
C LEU A 114 -16.44 -19.74 21.45
N GLY A 115 -17.05 -20.58 20.60
CA GLY A 115 -17.86 -20.13 19.48
C GLY A 115 -17.07 -19.14 18.58
N ASN A 116 -17.68 -18.00 18.23
CA ASN A 116 -17.01 -16.95 17.44
C ASN A 116 -15.79 -16.31 18.16
N GLN A 117 -15.63 -16.49 19.48
CA GLN A 117 -14.47 -16.00 20.25
C GLN A 117 -13.23 -16.90 20.07
N SER A 118 -13.34 -18.01 19.33
CA SER A 118 -12.19 -18.86 18.95
C SER A 118 -11.12 -18.12 18.15
N ASN A 119 -11.45 -16.99 17.52
CA ASN A 119 -10.47 -16.09 16.88
C ASN A 119 -9.48 -15.45 17.89
N GLY A 120 -9.74 -15.58 19.19
CA GLY A 120 -8.83 -15.25 20.29
C GLY A 120 -7.77 -16.31 20.60
N LEU A 121 -7.77 -17.47 19.95
CA LEU A 121 -6.72 -18.49 20.12
C LEU A 121 -5.45 -18.12 19.36
N SER A 122 -4.28 -18.35 19.96
CA SER A 122 -2.99 -18.16 19.27
C SER A 122 -2.76 -19.22 18.18
N THR A 123 -1.89 -18.93 17.21
CA THR A 123 -1.47 -19.95 16.23
C THR A 123 -0.71 -21.09 16.92
N GLY A 124 0.00 -20.80 18.02
CA GLY A 124 0.59 -21.82 18.89
C GLY A 124 -0.46 -22.78 19.48
N GLN A 125 -1.44 -22.26 20.23
CA GLN A 125 -2.52 -23.06 20.81
C GLN A 125 -3.30 -23.86 19.76
N ILE A 126 -3.64 -23.26 18.61
CA ILE A 126 -4.33 -24.00 17.54
C ILE A 126 -3.51 -25.23 17.13
N MET A 127 -2.19 -25.12 17.03
CA MET A 127 -1.29 -26.21 16.64
C MET A 127 -1.05 -27.26 17.74
N THR A 128 -1.52 -27.07 18.98
CA THR A 128 -1.53 -28.14 20.02
C THR A 128 -2.83 -28.96 20.02
N ILE A 129 -3.91 -28.46 19.42
CA ILE A 129 -5.22 -29.13 19.40
C ILE A 129 -5.13 -30.44 18.63
N ASN A 130 -5.70 -31.51 19.20
CA ASN A 130 -5.78 -32.81 18.53
C ASN A 130 -6.55 -32.68 17.19
N PRO A 131 -6.01 -33.19 16.07
CA PRO A 131 -6.67 -33.14 14.77
C PRO A 131 -8.12 -33.67 14.74
N GLN A 132 -8.46 -34.65 15.59
CA GLN A 132 -9.82 -35.15 15.68
C GLN A 132 -10.77 -34.16 16.36
N GLU A 133 -10.31 -33.40 17.37
CA GLU A 133 -11.13 -32.36 18.01
C GLU A 133 -11.33 -31.15 17.09
N ILE A 134 -10.32 -30.80 16.28
CA ILE A 134 -10.45 -29.85 15.18
C ILE A 134 -11.53 -30.30 14.18
N HIS A 135 -11.55 -31.59 13.83
CA HIS A 135 -12.57 -32.16 12.94
C HIS A 135 -13.98 -32.13 13.56
N ASN A 136 -14.11 -32.56 14.81
CA ASN A 136 -15.36 -32.53 15.58
C ASN A 136 -15.95 -31.10 15.65
N SER A 137 -15.08 -30.09 15.69
CA SER A 137 -15.45 -28.66 15.81
C SER A 137 -15.48 -27.87 14.50
N LEU A 138 -15.41 -28.53 13.33
CA LEU A 138 -15.38 -27.88 12.02
C LEU A 138 -16.58 -26.93 11.78
N SER A 139 -17.76 -27.29 12.26
CA SER A 139 -18.97 -26.45 12.19
C SER A 139 -18.83 -25.13 12.95
N THR A 140 -18.10 -25.12 14.07
CA THR A 140 -17.78 -23.91 14.82
C THR A 140 -16.73 -23.09 14.05
N PHE A 141 -15.56 -23.67 13.75
CA PHE A 141 -14.45 -22.92 13.15
C PHE A 141 -14.74 -22.34 11.76
N SER A 142 -15.57 -23.01 10.95
CA SER A 142 -16.00 -22.52 9.64
C SER A 142 -16.96 -21.32 9.73
N ALA A 143 -17.68 -21.16 10.85
CA ALA A 143 -18.55 -20.04 11.15
C ALA A 143 -17.84 -18.86 11.86
N VAL A 144 -16.71 -19.12 12.53
CA VAL A 144 -15.89 -18.08 13.18
C VAL A 144 -15.45 -17.03 12.17
N THR A 145 -15.60 -15.76 12.53
CA THR A 145 -15.19 -14.62 11.71
C THR A 145 -13.91 -13.96 12.22
N GLY A 146 -13.08 -13.43 11.31
CA GLY A 146 -11.90 -12.65 11.67
C GLY A 146 -10.62 -13.44 11.94
N TRP A 147 -10.53 -14.70 11.50
CA TRP A 147 -9.26 -15.44 11.45
C TRP A 147 -8.17 -14.64 10.72
N ASN A 148 -6.96 -14.58 11.29
CA ASN A 148 -5.77 -14.20 10.54
C ASN A 148 -5.25 -15.39 9.70
N GLN A 149 -4.40 -15.11 8.71
CA GLN A 149 -3.91 -16.11 7.76
C GLN A 149 -3.13 -17.26 8.44
N GLY A 150 -2.43 -17.00 9.55
CA GLY A 150 -1.72 -18.00 10.33
C GLY A 150 -2.67 -18.96 11.04
N GLN A 151 -3.70 -18.43 11.73
CA GLN A 151 -4.76 -19.22 12.36
C GLN A 151 -5.50 -20.08 11.32
N ALA A 152 -5.98 -19.48 10.22
CA ALA A 152 -6.73 -20.20 9.20
C ALA A 152 -5.90 -21.32 8.54
N ARG A 153 -4.61 -21.09 8.29
CA ARG A 153 -3.70 -22.11 7.72
C ARG A 153 -3.37 -23.21 8.72
N ALA A 154 -3.23 -22.89 10.01
CA ALA A 154 -3.05 -23.88 11.07
C ALA A 154 -4.27 -24.81 11.19
N ILE A 155 -5.48 -24.25 11.28
CA ILE A 155 -6.75 -25.02 11.31
C ILE A 155 -6.86 -25.91 10.06
N PHE A 156 -6.55 -25.37 8.87
CA PHE A 156 -6.57 -26.13 7.63
C PHE A 156 -5.59 -27.32 7.64
N LEU A 157 -4.34 -27.12 8.08
CA LEU A 157 -3.34 -28.19 8.15
C LEU A 157 -3.76 -29.30 9.12
N LEU A 158 -4.37 -28.93 10.26
CA LEU A 158 -4.88 -29.89 11.23
C LEU A 158 -6.07 -30.69 10.69
N LEU A 159 -7.02 -30.04 10.00
CA LEU A 159 -8.12 -30.73 9.31
C LEU A 159 -7.61 -31.74 8.27
N MET A 160 -6.60 -31.38 7.49
CA MET A 160 -5.97 -32.33 6.55
C MET A 160 -5.30 -33.50 7.28
N SER A 161 -4.66 -33.24 8.43
CA SER A 161 -4.06 -34.30 9.27
C SER A 161 -5.09 -35.19 9.98
N SER A 162 -6.33 -34.72 10.17
CA SER A 162 -7.47 -35.53 10.64
C SER A 162 -8.00 -36.50 9.55
N GLY A 163 -7.43 -36.46 8.34
CA GLY A 163 -7.87 -37.25 7.20
C GLY A 163 -9.02 -36.62 6.38
N LEU A 164 -9.46 -35.40 6.68
CA LEU A 164 -10.50 -34.72 5.89
C LEU A 164 -10.04 -34.55 4.43
N GLN A 165 -10.90 -34.93 3.49
CA GLN A 165 -10.61 -34.85 2.05
C GLN A 165 -11.34 -33.67 1.41
N ILE A 166 -10.58 -32.69 0.93
CA ILE A 166 -11.09 -31.54 0.19
C ILE A 166 -11.06 -31.86 -1.32
N ASN A 167 -12.12 -32.53 -1.81
CA ASN A 167 -12.22 -33.03 -3.19
C ASN A 167 -13.57 -32.74 -3.89
N SER A 168 -14.55 -32.19 -3.18
CA SER A 168 -15.92 -31.97 -3.63
C SER A 168 -16.41 -30.55 -3.34
N ALA A 169 -17.44 -30.09 -4.06
CA ALA A 169 -18.05 -28.77 -3.83
C ALA A 169 -18.49 -28.59 -2.37
N SER A 170 -19.14 -29.61 -1.79
CA SER A 170 -19.54 -29.65 -0.39
C SER A 170 -18.35 -29.52 0.56
N SER A 171 -17.24 -30.22 0.30
CA SER A 171 -16.04 -30.14 1.16
C SER A 171 -15.39 -28.74 1.17
N LEU A 172 -15.47 -27.99 0.06
CA LEU A 172 -15.04 -26.58 0.05
C LEU A 172 -15.99 -25.67 0.83
N ILE A 173 -17.31 -25.83 0.65
CA ILE A 173 -18.32 -25.06 1.38
C ILE A 173 -18.19 -25.27 2.89
N MET A 174 -17.91 -26.50 3.35
CA MET A 174 -17.70 -26.83 4.76
C MET A 174 -16.48 -26.17 5.42
N LEU A 175 -15.54 -25.61 4.65
CA LEU A 175 -14.43 -24.83 5.23
C LEU A 175 -14.89 -23.45 5.72
N GLY A 176 -15.95 -22.87 5.14
CA GLY A 176 -16.41 -21.51 5.47
C GLY A 176 -15.27 -20.49 5.45
N SER A 177 -15.07 -19.80 6.58
CA SER A 177 -14.01 -18.79 6.75
C SER A 177 -12.57 -19.34 6.70
N ILE A 178 -12.38 -20.63 6.97
CA ILE A 178 -11.08 -21.32 6.96
C ILE A 178 -10.47 -21.35 5.53
N PHE A 179 -11.30 -21.19 4.49
CA PHE A 179 -10.87 -21.10 3.09
C PHE A 179 -9.70 -20.14 2.86
N SER A 180 -9.64 -19.05 3.64
CA SER A 180 -8.56 -18.05 3.59
C SER A 180 -7.15 -18.59 3.89
N GLY A 181 -7.03 -19.75 4.55
CA GLY A 181 -5.76 -20.41 4.87
C GLY A 181 -5.32 -21.52 3.91
N VAL A 182 -6.20 -21.94 2.98
CA VAL A 182 -5.95 -23.06 2.06
C VAL A 182 -4.73 -22.79 1.16
N PRO A 183 -3.76 -23.70 1.03
CA PRO A 183 -2.63 -23.52 0.11
C PRO A 183 -3.06 -23.44 -1.36
N SER A 184 -2.43 -22.56 -2.14
CA SER A 184 -2.75 -22.45 -3.58
C SER A 184 -2.40 -23.73 -4.35
N THR A 185 -1.46 -24.55 -3.88
CA THR A 185 -1.15 -25.86 -4.46
C THR A 185 -2.26 -26.88 -4.25
N THR A 186 -2.98 -26.83 -3.12
CA THR A 186 -4.19 -27.66 -2.89
C THR A 186 -5.30 -27.29 -3.88
N LEU A 187 -5.59 -25.99 -4.05
CA LEU A 187 -6.50 -25.51 -5.10
C LEU A 187 -5.97 -25.80 -6.51
N GLY A 188 -4.64 -25.83 -6.68
CA GLY A 188 -3.92 -26.15 -7.90
C GLY A 188 -4.30 -27.50 -8.52
N ASN A 189 -4.62 -28.47 -7.66
CA ASN A 189 -4.95 -29.85 -8.01
C ASN A 189 -6.46 -30.16 -7.93
N PHE A 190 -7.30 -29.18 -7.58
CA PHE A 190 -8.73 -29.37 -7.36
C PHE A 190 -9.54 -29.24 -8.66
N ASN A 191 -10.59 -30.04 -8.82
CA ASN A 191 -11.41 -30.04 -10.05
C ASN A 191 -12.22 -28.73 -10.20
N GLY A 192 -11.96 -28.00 -11.29
CA GLY A 192 -12.65 -26.74 -11.60
C GLY A 192 -14.18 -26.84 -11.69
N SER A 193 -14.76 -27.99 -12.08
CA SER A 193 -16.22 -28.14 -12.11
C SER A 193 -16.83 -28.15 -10.70
N HIS A 194 -16.13 -28.75 -9.72
CA HIS A 194 -16.51 -28.72 -8.32
C HIS A 194 -16.34 -27.31 -7.72
N LEU A 195 -15.36 -26.53 -8.19
CA LEU A 195 -15.22 -25.11 -7.82
C LEU A 195 -16.37 -24.26 -8.34
N ILE A 196 -16.75 -24.38 -9.62
CA ILE A 196 -17.90 -23.67 -10.20
C ILE A 196 -19.18 -24.01 -9.42
N SER A 197 -19.39 -25.29 -9.09
CA SER A 197 -20.51 -25.72 -8.26
C SER A 197 -20.47 -25.09 -6.85
N ALA A 198 -19.31 -25.09 -6.17
CA ALA A 198 -19.18 -24.48 -4.83
C ALA A 198 -19.47 -22.97 -4.83
N LEU A 199 -19.07 -22.26 -5.88
CA LEU A 199 -19.24 -20.80 -6.02
C LEU A 199 -20.69 -20.36 -6.24
N THR A 200 -21.62 -21.29 -6.49
CA THR A 200 -23.07 -21.00 -6.45
C THR A 200 -23.57 -20.71 -5.03
N ASN A 201 -22.83 -21.12 -3.99
CA ASN A 201 -23.15 -20.82 -2.61
C ASN A 201 -22.68 -19.39 -2.24
N VAL A 202 -23.64 -18.51 -1.95
CA VAL A 202 -23.38 -17.08 -1.68
C VAL A 202 -22.50 -16.86 -0.45
N ALA A 203 -22.62 -17.68 0.60
CA ALA A 203 -21.78 -17.56 1.80
C ALA A 203 -20.32 -17.98 1.50
N PHE A 204 -20.13 -19.10 0.80
CA PHE A 204 -18.81 -19.51 0.34
C PHE A 204 -18.16 -18.46 -0.58
N LEU A 205 -18.92 -17.87 -1.50
CA LEU A 205 -18.45 -16.79 -2.36
C LEU A 205 -17.96 -15.57 -1.55
N GLN A 206 -18.61 -15.20 -0.45
CA GLN A 206 -18.15 -14.11 0.42
C GLN A 206 -16.79 -14.42 1.07
N HIS A 207 -16.55 -15.67 1.49
CA HIS A 207 -15.24 -16.09 1.99
C HIS A 207 -14.18 -16.08 0.88
N VAL A 208 -14.51 -16.55 -0.33
CA VAL A 208 -13.61 -16.52 -1.50
C VAL A 208 -13.24 -15.10 -1.92
N VAL A 209 -14.22 -14.18 -2.00
CA VAL A 209 -13.98 -12.77 -2.37
C VAL A 209 -13.09 -12.06 -1.35
N SER A 210 -13.18 -12.46 -0.08
CA SER A 210 -12.36 -11.95 1.04
C SER A 210 -10.99 -12.62 1.18
N ALA A 211 -10.70 -13.67 0.42
CA ALA A 211 -9.44 -14.41 0.49
C ALA A 211 -8.28 -13.66 -0.17
N PRO A 212 -7.01 -13.97 0.17
CA PRO A 212 -5.83 -13.40 -0.46
C PRO A 212 -5.87 -13.50 -2.00
N THR A 213 -5.36 -12.46 -2.69
CA THR A 213 -5.43 -12.34 -4.15
C THR A 213 -4.83 -13.53 -4.90
N PHE A 214 -3.76 -14.14 -4.40
CA PHE A 214 -3.17 -15.32 -5.03
C PHE A 214 -4.10 -16.55 -5.00
N LEU A 215 -4.93 -16.73 -3.96
CA LEU A 215 -5.95 -17.78 -3.92
C LEU A 215 -7.10 -17.49 -4.90
N ARG A 216 -7.52 -16.23 -5.02
CA ARG A 216 -8.57 -15.81 -5.96
C ARG A 216 -8.12 -16.00 -7.42
N GLN A 217 -6.87 -15.66 -7.74
CA GLN A 217 -6.26 -15.91 -9.05
C GLN A 217 -6.10 -17.40 -9.36
N GLN A 218 -5.64 -18.21 -8.39
CA GLN A 218 -5.54 -19.66 -8.57
C GLN A 218 -6.92 -20.29 -8.81
N LEU A 219 -7.94 -19.87 -8.06
CA LEU A 219 -9.32 -20.33 -8.23
C LEU A 219 -9.89 -19.97 -9.62
N VAL A 220 -9.73 -18.73 -10.08
CA VAL A 220 -10.14 -18.33 -11.45
C VAL A 220 -9.34 -19.09 -12.52
N THR A 221 -8.06 -19.36 -12.28
CA THR A 221 -7.23 -20.22 -13.15
C THR A 221 -7.81 -21.63 -13.29
N GLN A 222 -8.33 -22.23 -12.21
CA GLN A 222 -9.01 -23.53 -12.29
C GLN A 222 -10.37 -23.48 -13.00
N ILE A 223 -11.12 -22.37 -12.88
CA ILE A 223 -12.36 -22.18 -13.64
C ILE A 223 -12.07 -22.11 -15.15
N ILE A 224 -11.04 -21.36 -15.55
CA ILE A 224 -10.63 -21.22 -16.96
C ILE A 224 -10.17 -22.56 -17.55
N LYS A 225 -9.55 -23.44 -16.76
CA LYS A 225 -9.19 -24.81 -17.19
C LYS A 225 -10.42 -25.71 -17.51
N VAL A 226 -11.61 -25.42 -16.97
CA VAL A 226 -12.84 -26.17 -17.31
C VAL A 226 -13.29 -25.88 -18.73
N ASN A 227 -13.24 -24.62 -19.14
CA ASN A 227 -13.57 -24.21 -20.49
C ASN A 227 -12.87 -22.89 -20.86
N GLY A 228 -11.99 -22.94 -21.86
CA GLY A 228 -11.25 -21.77 -22.34
C GLY A 228 -12.04 -20.83 -23.24
N ASN A 229 -13.32 -21.11 -23.54
CA ASN A 229 -14.19 -20.22 -24.30
C ASN A 229 -14.56 -18.97 -23.48
N THR A 230 -14.34 -17.79 -24.05
CA THR A 230 -14.55 -16.49 -23.40
C THR A 230 -15.95 -16.29 -22.81
N GLU A 231 -17.03 -16.70 -23.51
CA GLU A 231 -18.40 -16.52 -23.01
C GLU A 231 -18.73 -17.47 -21.86
N MET A 232 -18.13 -18.66 -21.86
CA MET A 232 -18.21 -19.61 -20.74
C MET A 232 -17.36 -19.16 -19.54
N ILE A 233 -16.24 -18.48 -19.76
CA ILE A 233 -15.48 -17.82 -18.68
C ILE A 233 -16.34 -16.71 -18.04
N LEU A 234 -17.04 -15.90 -18.85
CA LEU A 234 -18.00 -14.90 -18.34
C LEU A 234 -19.19 -15.53 -17.60
N GLU A 235 -19.58 -16.77 -17.91
CA GLU A 235 -20.65 -17.48 -17.21
C GLU A 235 -20.16 -18.06 -15.87
N ASN A 236 -19.02 -18.74 -15.90
CA ASN A 236 -18.51 -19.53 -14.78
C ASN A 236 -17.77 -18.73 -13.72
N VAL A 237 -17.24 -17.53 -14.03
CA VAL A 237 -16.54 -16.66 -13.07
C VAL A 237 -17.54 -15.68 -12.42
N PRO A 238 -17.75 -15.72 -11.09
CA PRO A 238 -18.63 -14.80 -10.37
C PRO A 238 -18.29 -13.31 -10.54
N ASP A 239 -19.29 -12.45 -10.40
CA ASP A 239 -19.18 -11.02 -10.76
C ASP A 239 -18.15 -10.22 -9.93
N ASP A 240 -17.87 -10.65 -8.70
CA ASP A 240 -16.83 -10.10 -7.81
C ASP A 240 -15.43 -10.67 -8.06
N LEU A 241 -15.30 -11.75 -8.84
CA LEU A 241 -14.03 -12.42 -9.18
C LEU A 241 -13.57 -12.16 -10.61
N ALA A 242 -14.40 -11.48 -11.42
CA ALA A 242 -14.08 -11.11 -12.80
C ALA A 242 -12.81 -10.24 -12.93
N THR A 243 -12.43 -9.54 -11.86
CA THR A 243 -11.17 -8.78 -11.77
C THR A 243 -9.91 -9.64 -11.90
N GLU A 244 -9.98 -10.96 -11.68
CA GLU A 244 -8.84 -11.88 -11.79
C GLU A 244 -8.82 -12.71 -13.10
N ILE A 245 -9.69 -12.38 -14.08
CA ILE A 245 -9.63 -12.94 -15.43
C ILE A 245 -8.44 -12.31 -16.21
N PRO A 246 -7.49 -13.10 -16.76
CA PRO A 246 -6.37 -12.56 -17.54
C PRO A 246 -6.81 -11.81 -18.80
N LEU A 247 -6.08 -10.75 -19.17
CA LEU A 247 -6.46 -9.85 -20.27
C LEU A 247 -6.68 -10.56 -21.60
N PHE A 248 -5.78 -11.49 -21.95
CA PHE A 248 -5.86 -12.26 -23.19
C PHE A 248 -7.15 -13.09 -23.33
N ARG A 249 -7.84 -13.38 -22.21
CA ARG A 249 -9.11 -14.12 -22.17
C ARG A 249 -10.34 -13.24 -22.40
N LEU A 250 -10.19 -11.93 -22.55
CA LEU A 250 -11.30 -10.98 -22.78
C LEU A 250 -11.43 -10.50 -24.24
N ILE A 251 -10.55 -10.99 -25.12
CA ILE A 251 -10.52 -10.66 -26.55
C ILE A 251 -11.57 -11.50 -27.31
N GLY A 252 -12.12 -10.94 -28.39
CA GLY A 252 -13.04 -11.65 -29.30
C GLY A 252 -14.47 -11.82 -28.77
N LEU A 253 -14.90 -10.99 -27.81
CA LEU A 253 -16.27 -10.99 -27.27
C LEU A 253 -17.32 -10.63 -28.33
N THR A 254 -18.46 -11.32 -28.31
CA THR A 254 -19.57 -11.04 -29.24
C THR A 254 -20.44 -9.88 -28.78
N SER A 255 -21.06 -9.16 -29.72
CA SER A 255 -22.06 -8.12 -29.45
C SER A 255 -23.44 -8.71 -29.08
N SER A 256 -23.51 -9.89 -28.46
CA SER A 256 -24.77 -10.56 -28.12
C SER A 256 -25.41 -9.96 -26.85
N ASN A 257 -26.75 -9.91 -26.79
CA ASN A 257 -27.46 -9.29 -25.67
C ASN A 257 -27.12 -9.94 -24.32
N THR A 258 -26.82 -11.24 -24.32
CA THR A 258 -26.35 -12.02 -23.17
C THR A 258 -24.97 -11.56 -22.71
N VAL A 259 -23.99 -11.46 -23.62
CA VAL A 259 -22.65 -10.94 -23.31
C VAL A 259 -22.72 -9.50 -22.81
N ILE A 260 -23.45 -8.62 -23.50
CA ILE A 260 -23.63 -7.21 -23.11
C ILE A 260 -24.19 -7.12 -21.68
N THR A 261 -25.22 -7.89 -21.36
CA THR A 261 -25.83 -7.89 -20.03
C THR A 261 -24.89 -8.47 -18.96
N ARG A 262 -24.11 -9.52 -19.27
CA ARG A 262 -23.12 -10.12 -18.35
C ARG A 262 -21.96 -9.17 -18.07
N VAL A 263 -21.31 -8.66 -19.11
CA VAL A 263 -20.14 -7.77 -18.99
C VAL A 263 -20.49 -6.49 -18.23
N ASN A 264 -21.69 -5.95 -18.45
CA ASN A 264 -22.13 -4.72 -17.77
C ASN A 264 -22.34 -4.89 -16.26
N ARG A 265 -22.70 -6.09 -15.78
CA ARG A 265 -22.91 -6.40 -14.34
C ARG A 265 -21.60 -6.62 -13.57
N LYS A 266 -20.58 -7.18 -14.23
CA LYS A 266 -19.32 -7.59 -13.60
C LYS A 266 -18.44 -6.42 -13.18
N LYS A 267 -17.58 -6.65 -12.18
CA LYS A 267 -16.54 -5.72 -11.75
C LYS A 267 -15.23 -6.01 -12.49
N TRP A 268 -14.58 -4.97 -12.96
CA TRP A 268 -13.41 -5.01 -13.84
C TRP A 268 -12.31 -4.07 -13.34
N LYS A 269 -11.05 -4.42 -13.60
CA LYS A 269 -9.91 -3.50 -13.55
C LYS A 269 -9.93 -2.63 -14.81
N ARG A 270 -9.47 -1.36 -14.74
CA ARG A 270 -9.46 -0.42 -15.88
C ARG A 270 -8.92 -1.06 -17.16
N GLN A 271 -7.80 -1.77 -17.04
CA GLN A 271 -7.09 -2.41 -18.14
C GLN A 271 -7.84 -3.60 -18.75
N GLN A 272 -8.72 -4.28 -18.00
CA GLN A 272 -9.64 -5.29 -18.55
C GLN A 272 -10.73 -4.64 -19.39
N SER A 273 -11.32 -3.53 -18.90
CA SER A 273 -12.43 -2.84 -19.55
C SER A 273 -12.10 -2.32 -20.95
N VAL A 274 -10.83 -2.02 -21.24
CA VAL A 274 -10.40 -1.54 -22.57
C VAL A 274 -10.60 -2.59 -23.67
N PHE A 275 -10.34 -3.88 -23.39
CA PHE A 275 -10.36 -4.96 -24.39
C PHE A 275 -11.74 -5.25 -24.98
N PHE A 276 -12.82 -4.85 -24.31
CA PHE A 276 -14.19 -5.02 -24.78
C PHE A 276 -14.95 -3.70 -24.97
N PHE A 277 -14.30 -2.56 -24.74
CA PHE A 277 -14.97 -1.25 -24.80
C PHE A 277 -15.56 -0.97 -26.19
N ASN A 278 -14.79 -1.28 -27.23
CA ASN A 278 -15.20 -1.21 -28.64
C ASN A 278 -16.44 -2.05 -28.98
N VAL A 279 -16.72 -3.14 -28.25
CA VAL A 279 -17.91 -3.98 -28.42
C VAL A 279 -19.08 -3.43 -27.60
N ILE A 280 -18.87 -3.20 -26.31
CA ILE A 280 -19.93 -2.94 -25.32
C ILE A 280 -20.39 -1.47 -25.29
N ALA A 281 -19.54 -0.53 -25.71
CA ALA A 281 -19.88 0.90 -25.74
C ALA A 281 -20.58 1.33 -27.05
N THR A 282 -20.88 0.41 -27.96
CA THR A 282 -21.58 0.69 -29.22
C THR A 282 -23.01 1.19 -29.01
N GLU A 283 -23.56 1.90 -30.00
CA GLU A 283 -24.95 2.39 -29.95
C GLU A 283 -25.97 1.22 -29.92
N THR A 284 -25.67 0.11 -30.58
CA THR A 284 -26.41 -1.15 -30.47
C THR A 284 -26.40 -1.71 -29.04
N SER A 285 -25.26 -1.74 -28.35
CA SER A 285 -25.17 -2.23 -26.98
C SER A 285 -25.81 -1.27 -25.97
N ALA A 286 -25.71 0.04 -26.19
CA ALA A 286 -26.45 1.04 -25.42
C ALA A 286 -27.97 0.87 -25.57
N ASN A 287 -28.47 0.54 -26.77
CA ASN A 287 -29.89 0.25 -26.99
C ASN A 287 -30.34 -1.05 -26.28
N VAL A 288 -29.51 -2.10 -26.25
CA VAL A 288 -29.77 -3.32 -25.45
C VAL A 288 -29.86 -3.02 -23.95
N LEU A 289 -29.10 -2.04 -23.46
CA LEU A 289 -29.15 -1.54 -22.09
C LEU A 289 -30.18 -0.42 -21.87
N GLY A 290 -30.91 0.02 -22.90
CA GLY A 290 -31.87 1.12 -22.88
C GLY A 290 -31.26 2.52 -23.05
N SER A 291 -30.06 2.79 -22.51
CA SER A 291 -29.26 3.98 -22.84
C SER A 291 -27.77 3.79 -22.55
N ALA A 292 -26.93 4.74 -22.97
CA ALA A 292 -25.51 4.77 -22.61
C ALA A 292 -25.29 5.01 -21.10
N ASP A 293 -26.23 5.64 -20.41
CA ASP A 293 -26.18 5.90 -18.96
C ASP A 293 -26.33 4.60 -18.14
N ASN A 294 -26.98 3.59 -18.71
CA ASN A 294 -27.12 2.27 -18.10
C ASN A 294 -25.87 1.38 -18.25
N LEU A 295 -24.80 1.86 -18.90
CA LEU A 295 -23.47 1.26 -18.77
C LEU A 295 -22.97 1.45 -17.33
N SER A 296 -22.33 0.43 -16.76
CA SER A 296 -21.76 0.51 -15.41
C SER A 296 -20.46 1.31 -15.43
N SER A 297 -20.14 1.95 -14.31
CA SER A 297 -18.88 2.72 -14.16
C SER A 297 -17.65 1.82 -14.34
N SER A 298 -17.80 0.51 -14.09
CA SER A 298 -16.79 -0.52 -14.34
C SER A 298 -16.59 -0.86 -15.82
N VAL A 299 -17.54 -0.54 -16.71
CA VAL A 299 -17.34 -0.58 -18.16
C VAL A 299 -16.83 0.77 -18.67
N LEU A 300 -17.41 1.89 -18.21
CA LEU A 300 -17.04 3.24 -18.69
C LEU A 300 -15.57 3.62 -18.47
N GLN A 301 -14.92 3.08 -17.44
CA GLN A 301 -13.47 3.22 -17.25
C GLN A 301 -12.62 2.59 -18.38
N GLY A 302 -13.19 1.84 -19.33
CA GLY A 302 -12.50 1.29 -20.51
C GLY A 302 -12.29 2.29 -21.65
N PHE A 303 -12.81 3.52 -21.54
CA PHE A 303 -12.73 4.54 -22.59
C PHE A 303 -11.27 4.90 -22.92
N THR A 304 -10.85 4.70 -24.17
CA THR A 304 -9.53 5.10 -24.70
C THR A 304 -9.68 5.54 -26.15
N CYS A 305 -8.80 6.42 -26.65
CA CYS A 305 -8.88 6.87 -28.05
C CYS A 305 -8.68 5.71 -29.04
N THR A 306 -7.81 4.74 -28.73
CA THR A 306 -7.74 3.45 -29.45
C THR A 306 -9.09 2.72 -29.46
N GLY A 307 -9.74 2.60 -28.29
CA GLY A 307 -10.97 1.83 -28.11
C GLY A 307 -12.21 2.45 -28.76
N VAL A 308 -12.24 3.79 -28.91
CA VAL A 308 -13.42 4.50 -29.45
C VAL A 308 -13.29 4.92 -30.92
N ARG A 309 -12.13 4.75 -31.57
CA ARG A 309 -11.91 5.14 -32.98
C ARG A 309 -12.94 4.57 -33.98
N SER A 310 -13.54 3.41 -33.68
CA SER A 310 -14.57 2.75 -34.48
C SER A 310 -16.01 3.06 -34.02
N ILE A 311 -16.21 3.97 -33.07
CA ILE A 311 -17.51 4.38 -32.53
C ILE A 311 -17.91 5.73 -33.13
N SER A 312 -19.21 5.92 -33.42
CA SER A 312 -19.69 7.18 -34.01
C SER A 312 -19.49 8.36 -33.05
N LYS A 313 -19.14 9.56 -33.56
CA LYS A 313 -18.90 10.76 -32.73
C LYS A 313 -20.09 11.08 -31.81
N GLY A 314 -21.32 10.85 -32.29
CA GLY A 314 -22.55 11.00 -31.51
C GLY A 314 -22.63 10.03 -30.33
N GLN A 315 -22.25 8.76 -30.52
CA GLN A 315 -22.18 7.79 -29.43
C GLN A 315 -21.01 8.08 -28.47
N ILE A 316 -19.84 8.49 -28.97
CA ILE A 316 -18.72 8.96 -28.12
C ILE A 316 -19.20 10.08 -27.18
N LYS A 317 -19.93 11.08 -27.71
CA LYS A 317 -20.49 12.16 -26.90
C LYS A 317 -21.48 11.68 -25.83
N LYS A 318 -22.31 10.68 -26.14
CA LYS A 318 -23.19 10.03 -25.15
C LYS A 318 -22.38 9.33 -24.05
N LEU A 319 -21.31 8.61 -24.39
CA LEU A 319 -20.45 7.89 -23.44
C LEU A 319 -19.68 8.83 -22.48
N ILE A 320 -19.18 9.96 -22.99
CA ILE A 320 -18.50 10.98 -22.17
C ILE A 320 -19.48 11.57 -21.16
N ARG A 321 -20.70 11.94 -21.60
CA ARG A 321 -21.76 12.43 -20.71
C ARG A 321 -22.20 11.39 -19.67
N ALA A 322 -22.41 10.15 -20.10
CA ALA A 322 -22.72 9.01 -19.21
C ALA A 322 -21.63 8.75 -18.16
N SER A 323 -20.41 9.24 -18.37
CA SER A 323 -19.29 9.13 -17.42
C SER A 323 -19.29 10.22 -16.34
N ARG A 324 -20.13 11.26 -16.43
CA ARG A 324 -20.31 12.26 -15.35
C ARG A 324 -21.06 11.63 -14.17
N ARG A 325 -20.31 11.04 -13.24
CA ARG A 325 -20.85 10.37 -12.04
C ARG A 325 -20.11 10.83 -10.79
N ARG A 326 -20.82 10.89 -9.66
CA ARG A 326 -20.31 11.32 -8.35
C ARG A 326 -20.50 10.21 -7.30
N GLY A 327 -19.87 10.38 -6.13
CA GLY A 327 -19.95 9.43 -5.02
C GLY A 327 -19.44 8.02 -5.39
N SER A 328 -20.06 6.99 -4.83
CA SER A 328 -19.69 5.57 -5.05
C SER A 328 -19.74 5.11 -6.51
N ASN A 329 -20.40 5.88 -7.38
CA ASN A 329 -20.60 5.53 -8.79
C ASN A 329 -19.67 6.32 -9.73
N LYS A 330 -18.75 7.16 -9.21
CA LYS A 330 -17.75 7.89 -10.02
C LYS A 330 -16.98 6.92 -10.94
N VAL A 331 -16.72 7.34 -12.17
CA VAL A 331 -15.88 6.58 -13.11
C VAL A 331 -14.41 6.92 -12.84
N ASN A 332 -13.59 5.91 -12.56
CA ASN A 332 -12.18 6.09 -12.23
C ASN A 332 -11.34 6.24 -13.50
N LEU A 333 -11.37 7.44 -14.07
CA LEU A 333 -10.64 7.83 -15.30
C LEU A 333 -9.24 8.36 -14.96
N VAL A 334 -8.28 8.17 -15.87
CA VAL A 334 -6.91 8.76 -15.77
C VAL A 334 -6.64 9.80 -16.84
N GLU A 335 -5.58 10.60 -16.66
CA GLU A 335 -5.12 11.68 -17.55
C GLU A 335 -5.29 11.37 -19.05
N THR A 336 -4.74 10.26 -19.55
CA THR A 336 -4.80 9.88 -20.97
C THR A 336 -6.20 9.56 -21.50
N GLN A 337 -7.14 9.24 -20.62
CA GLN A 337 -8.56 9.09 -20.96
C GLN A 337 -9.25 10.45 -20.97
N LEU A 338 -8.92 11.32 -20.02
CA LEU A 338 -9.52 12.64 -19.85
C LEU A 338 -9.10 13.61 -20.96
N THR A 339 -7.83 13.61 -21.38
CA THR A 339 -7.38 14.38 -22.56
C THR A 339 -8.01 13.86 -23.85
N CYS A 340 -8.07 12.53 -24.03
CA CYS A 340 -8.75 11.90 -25.16
C CYS A 340 -10.25 12.29 -25.23
N MET A 341 -10.98 12.24 -24.11
CA MET A 341 -12.38 12.68 -24.04
C MET A 341 -12.53 14.16 -24.43
N TYR A 342 -11.62 15.04 -23.97
CA TYR A 342 -11.59 16.44 -24.37
C TYR A 342 -11.29 16.62 -25.87
N ASN A 343 -10.33 15.88 -26.42
CA ASN A 343 -9.97 15.94 -27.83
C ASN A 343 -11.14 15.58 -28.77
N HIS A 344 -12.06 14.72 -28.34
CA HIS A 344 -13.29 14.42 -29.08
C HIS A 344 -14.36 15.53 -29.03
N ILE A 345 -14.40 16.37 -27.98
CA ILE A 345 -15.47 17.38 -27.79
C ILE A 345 -15.03 18.86 -27.86
N ARG A 346 -13.73 19.16 -27.84
CA ARG A 346 -13.16 20.53 -27.78
C ARG A 346 -13.55 21.48 -28.94
N GLN A 347 -14.27 20.98 -29.94
CA GLN A 347 -14.80 21.73 -31.09
C GLN A 347 -16.35 21.72 -31.14
N GLU A 348 -17.01 21.19 -30.11
CA GLU A 348 -18.48 21.12 -30.03
C GLU A 348 -19.05 22.40 -29.38
N ALA A 349 -20.20 22.88 -29.87
CA ALA A 349 -20.80 24.14 -29.41
C ALA A 349 -21.26 24.12 -27.92
N ASP A 350 -21.52 22.94 -27.36
CA ASP A 350 -21.91 22.70 -25.97
C ASP A 350 -20.72 22.35 -25.06
N VAL A 351 -19.46 22.49 -25.50
CA VAL A 351 -18.28 22.22 -24.65
C VAL A 351 -18.26 23.06 -23.36
N THR A 352 -18.91 24.23 -23.38
CA THR A 352 -19.08 25.16 -22.25
C THR A 352 -20.22 24.78 -21.29
N ASP A 353 -21.01 23.75 -21.60
CA ASP A 353 -22.03 23.19 -20.69
C ASP A 353 -21.37 22.24 -19.68
N PHE A 354 -20.58 22.81 -18.76
CA PHE A 354 -19.72 22.05 -17.85
C PHE A 354 -20.48 21.00 -17.01
N ASN A 355 -21.79 21.18 -16.80
CA ASN A 355 -22.62 20.24 -16.06
C ASN A 355 -23.03 18.96 -16.82
N VAL A 356 -22.62 18.77 -18.09
CA VAL A 356 -22.83 17.48 -18.79
C VAL A 356 -21.55 16.63 -18.92
N PHE A 357 -20.39 17.10 -18.44
CA PHE A 357 -19.10 16.39 -18.56
C PHE A 357 -18.49 15.98 -17.21
N PRO A 358 -17.57 14.99 -17.16
CA PRO A 358 -16.92 14.58 -15.92
C PRO A 358 -16.08 15.71 -15.30
N PRO A 359 -16.15 15.98 -13.98
CA PRO A 359 -15.37 17.03 -13.32
C PRO A 359 -13.87 16.95 -13.58
N ASP A 360 -13.29 15.75 -13.56
CA ASP A 360 -11.85 15.51 -13.77
C ASP A 360 -11.38 15.88 -15.18
N MET A 361 -12.30 15.92 -16.14
CA MET A 361 -12.03 16.27 -17.54
C MET A 361 -11.91 17.78 -17.74
N LEU A 362 -12.63 18.57 -16.94
CA LEU A 362 -12.60 20.03 -16.98
C LEU A 362 -11.19 20.58 -16.64
N LEU A 363 -10.40 19.80 -15.89
CA LEU A 363 -8.99 20.10 -15.55
C LEU A 363 -8.06 20.21 -16.76
N TYR A 364 -8.46 19.67 -17.92
CA TYR A 364 -7.66 19.66 -19.15
C TYR A 364 -8.11 20.68 -20.20
N TYR A 365 -9.19 21.42 -19.92
CA TYR A 365 -9.70 22.45 -20.82
C TYR A 365 -8.70 23.58 -21.05
N ASP A 366 -8.68 24.15 -22.25
CA ASP A 366 -8.13 25.47 -22.49
C ASP A 366 -9.03 26.53 -21.82
N TYR A 367 -8.59 27.02 -20.66
CA TYR A 367 -9.30 28.05 -19.89
C TYR A 367 -9.46 29.38 -20.65
N SER A 368 -8.64 29.66 -21.67
CA SER A 368 -8.83 30.87 -22.50
C SER A 368 -10.14 30.85 -23.30
N GLN A 369 -10.77 29.67 -23.45
CA GLN A 369 -12.08 29.50 -24.08
C GLN A 369 -13.26 29.55 -23.08
N VAL A 370 -13.01 29.69 -21.78
CA VAL A 370 -14.06 29.79 -20.75
C VAL A 370 -14.57 31.24 -20.67
N PRO A 371 -15.85 31.52 -20.99
CA PRO A 371 -16.38 32.88 -20.91
C PRO A 371 -16.34 33.41 -19.46
N GLN A 372 -15.98 34.68 -19.26
CA GLN A 372 -15.90 35.29 -17.92
C GLN A 372 -17.24 35.21 -17.15
N SER A 373 -18.38 35.28 -17.83
CA SER A 373 -19.71 35.06 -17.25
C SER A 373 -19.91 33.66 -16.65
N SER A 374 -19.15 32.68 -17.13
CA SER A 374 -19.29 31.26 -16.85
C SER A 374 -18.10 30.70 -16.06
N CYS A 375 -17.12 31.52 -15.68
CA CYS A 375 -15.92 31.06 -14.96
C CYS A 375 -16.26 30.52 -13.56
N ARG A 376 -17.23 31.10 -12.85
CA ARG A 376 -17.68 30.61 -11.54
C ARG A 376 -18.38 29.24 -11.65
N PRO A 377 -19.36 29.04 -12.57
CA PRO A 377 -19.86 27.70 -12.92
C PRO A 377 -18.77 26.67 -13.29
N TYR A 378 -17.76 27.06 -14.07
CA TYR A 378 -16.64 26.18 -14.41
C TYR A 378 -15.90 25.68 -13.15
N PHE A 379 -15.50 26.58 -12.24
CA PHE A 379 -14.84 26.18 -11.01
C PHE A 379 -15.77 25.42 -10.04
N GLN A 380 -17.07 25.74 -10.02
CA GLN A 380 -18.07 24.99 -9.24
C GLN A 380 -18.24 23.53 -9.71
N GLU A 381 -18.07 23.22 -10.99
CA GLU A 381 -18.03 21.83 -11.46
C GLU A 381 -16.66 21.18 -11.21
N CYS A 382 -15.56 21.93 -11.37
CA CYS A 382 -14.20 21.48 -10.99
C CYS A 382 -14.05 21.23 -9.47
N ALA A 383 -14.94 21.76 -8.63
CA ALA A 383 -14.92 21.60 -7.18
C ALA A 383 -14.97 20.13 -6.71
N ASP A 384 -15.47 19.21 -7.53
CA ASP A 384 -15.54 17.77 -7.25
C ASP A 384 -14.49 16.94 -8.03
N ALA A 385 -13.60 17.60 -8.77
CA ALA A 385 -12.54 16.96 -9.53
C ALA A 385 -11.42 16.42 -8.61
N ASP A 386 -10.67 15.43 -9.09
CA ASP A 386 -9.46 14.92 -8.46
C ASP A 386 -8.22 15.64 -9.00
N PHE A 387 -7.73 16.63 -8.26
CA PHE A 387 -6.54 17.40 -8.64
C PHE A 387 -5.22 16.62 -8.48
N SER A 388 -5.24 15.39 -7.96
CA SER A 388 -4.07 14.51 -7.93
C SER A 388 -3.78 13.84 -9.28
N ILE A 389 -4.73 13.88 -10.22
CA ILE A 389 -4.74 13.09 -11.45
C ILE A 389 -3.67 13.46 -12.49
N PHE A 390 -3.05 14.64 -12.37
CA PHE A 390 -2.01 15.11 -13.30
C PHE A 390 -0.72 14.31 -13.17
N SER A 391 -0.15 13.91 -14.32
CA SER A 391 1.21 13.38 -14.39
C SER A 391 2.27 14.44 -14.01
N PRO A 392 3.53 14.04 -13.76
CA PRO A 392 4.62 15.00 -13.55
C PRO A 392 4.73 16.03 -14.67
N ALA A 393 4.57 15.60 -15.93
CA ALA A 393 4.63 16.44 -17.12
C ALA A 393 3.54 17.53 -17.14
N LEU A 394 2.31 17.20 -16.74
CA LEU A 394 1.17 18.14 -16.75
C LEU A 394 0.90 18.79 -15.40
N SER A 395 1.70 18.50 -14.37
CA SER A 395 1.55 19.00 -12.99
C SER A 395 1.46 20.54 -12.91
N PHE A 396 2.09 21.27 -13.82
CA PHE A 396 2.02 22.73 -13.93
C PHE A 396 0.58 23.26 -14.13
N LYS A 397 -0.32 22.48 -14.73
CA LYS A 397 -1.73 22.86 -14.93
C LYS A 397 -2.44 23.13 -13.60
N ARG A 398 -2.03 22.47 -12.50
CA ARG A 398 -2.58 22.68 -11.15
C ARG A 398 -2.40 24.13 -10.67
N ALA A 399 -1.22 24.72 -10.89
CA ALA A 399 -0.95 26.11 -10.51
C ALA A 399 -1.74 27.09 -11.40
N ALA A 400 -1.70 26.87 -12.73
CA ALA A 400 -2.43 27.69 -13.69
C ALA A 400 -3.95 27.69 -13.45
N LEU A 401 -4.54 26.54 -13.10
CA LEU A 401 -5.96 26.45 -12.72
C LEU A 401 -6.28 27.26 -11.45
N PHE A 402 -5.40 27.27 -10.46
CA PHE A 402 -5.60 28.07 -9.25
C PHE A 402 -5.46 29.58 -9.52
N ASP A 403 -4.49 30.02 -10.30
CA ASP A 403 -4.38 31.45 -10.68
C ASP A 403 -5.55 31.91 -11.55
N ASN A 404 -6.07 31.05 -12.44
CA ASN A 404 -7.31 31.28 -13.16
C ASN A 404 -8.52 31.37 -12.21
N ALA A 405 -8.60 30.52 -11.18
CA ALA A 405 -9.63 30.60 -10.15
C ALA A 405 -9.53 31.89 -9.32
N ARG A 406 -8.33 32.32 -8.96
CA ARG A 406 -8.08 33.59 -8.26
C ARG A 406 -8.54 34.79 -9.09
N SER A 407 -8.23 34.79 -10.39
CA SER A 407 -8.67 35.82 -11.34
C SER A 407 -10.20 35.85 -11.47
N CYS A 408 -10.85 34.70 -11.63
CA CYS A 408 -12.31 34.57 -11.70
C CYS A 408 -13.02 35.04 -10.42
N LEU A 409 -12.48 34.71 -9.24
CA LEU A 409 -13.14 34.89 -7.94
C LEU A 409 -12.65 36.12 -7.16
N GLY A 410 -11.79 36.95 -7.74
CA GLY A 410 -11.27 38.18 -7.12
C GLY A 410 -10.31 37.95 -5.94
N ILE A 411 -9.64 36.79 -5.87
CA ILE A 411 -8.80 36.38 -4.73
C ILE A 411 -7.41 37.04 -4.82
N THR A 412 -7.31 38.24 -4.24
CA THR A 412 -6.11 39.09 -4.26
C THR A 412 -5.09 38.75 -3.17
N ASN A 413 -5.48 38.08 -2.09
CA ASN A 413 -4.64 37.73 -0.94
C ASN A 413 -4.78 36.23 -0.56
N THR A 414 -4.18 35.81 0.56
CA THR A 414 -4.21 34.42 1.06
C THR A 414 -5.45 34.06 1.89
N SER A 415 -6.39 34.98 2.12
CA SER A 415 -7.57 34.75 2.95
C SER A 415 -8.78 34.41 2.09
N LEU A 416 -9.15 33.13 2.05
CA LEU A 416 -10.35 32.66 1.34
C LEU A 416 -11.57 32.84 2.22
N THR A 417 -12.61 33.46 1.66
CA THR A 417 -13.93 33.50 2.30
C THR A 417 -14.62 32.14 2.21
N LYS A 418 -15.63 31.92 3.04
CA LYS A 418 -16.51 30.74 2.97
C LYS A 418 -17.12 30.50 1.58
N ASP A 419 -17.39 31.55 0.80
CA ASP A 419 -17.87 31.42 -0.59
C ASP A 419 -16.76 30.94 -1.53
N ASN A 420 -15.54 31.47 -1.41
CA ASN A 420 -14.39 31.00 -2.19
C ASN A 420 -14.11 29.52 -1.90
N ILE A 421 -14.11 29.10 -0.63
CA ILE A 421 -13.92 27.70 -0.21
C ILE A 421 -15.03 26.80 -0.77
N ALA A 422 -16.28 27.28 -0.82
CA ALA A 422 -17.40 26.55 -1.39
C ALA A 422 -17.30 26.37 -2.92
N VAL A 423 -16.75 27.36 -3.65
CA VAL A 423 -16.52 27.27 -5.10
C VAL A 423 -15.26 26.46 -5.44
N LEU A 424 -14.20 26.53 -4.63
CA LEU A 424 -12.94 25.82 -4.89
C LEU A 424 -13.03 24.32 -4.57
N GLY A 425 -13.80 23.91 -3.56
CA GLY A 425 -14.04 22.50 -3.22
C GLY A 425 -12.74 21.71 -3.02
N ASN A 426 -12.54 20.65 -3.79
CA ASN A 426 -11.34 19.79 -3.79
C ASN A 426 -10.06 20.52 -4.20
N MET A 427 -10.15 21.67 -4.91
CA MET A 427 -8.97 22.51 -5.16
C MET A 427 -8.36 23.05 -3.85
N CYS A 428 -9.12 23.06 -2.74
CA CYS A 428 -8.59 23.35 -1.42
C CYS A 428 -7.46 22.38 -0.99
N CYS A 429 -7.44 21.14 -1.53
CA CYS A 429 -6.39 20.16 -1.28
C CYS A 429 -5.06 20.48 -1.99
N THR A 430 -5.05 21.40 -2.96
CA THR A 430 -3.83 21.82 -3.67
C THR A 430 -3.37 23.23 -3.32
N LEU A 431 -3.92 23.80 -2.25
CA LEU A 431 -3.50 25.11 -1.75
C LEU A 431 -2.23 25.00 -0.91
N ASP A 432 -1.38 26.02 -1.02
CA ASP A 432 -0.28 26.24 -0.09
C ASP A 432 -0.80 26.48 1.35
N GLY A 433 0.03 26.12 2.34
CA GLY A 433 -0.31 26.27 3.76
C GLY A 433 -0.71 27.70 4.16
N SER A 434 -0.13 28.73 3.53
CA SER A 434 -0.49 30.12 3.81
C SER A 434 -1.95 30.46 3.47
N TYR A 435 -2.56 29.78 2.49
CA TYR A 435 -3.99 29.91 2.23
C TYR A 435 -4.82 29.17 3.28
N ILE A 436 -4.38 28.01 3.76
CA ILE A 436 -5.11 27.23 4.77
C ILE A 436 -5.17 28.00 6.11
N GLU A 437 -4.06 28.57 6.56
CA GLU A 437 -3.95 29.24 7.87
C GLU A 437 -4.75 30.57 7.97
N ASN A 438 -4.84 31.30 6.84
CA ASN A 438 -5.42 32.65 6.77
C ASN A 438 -6.90 32.68 6.35
N SER A 439 -7.50 31.54 6.01
CA SER A 439 -8.88 31.44 5.49
C SER A 439 -9.94 31.27 6.59
N ASP A 440 -11.21 31.35 6.19
CA ASP A 440 -12.36 30.99 7.04
C ASP A 440 -12.24 29.53 7.55
N PRO A 441 -12.51 29.23 8.83
CA PRO A 441 -12.37 27.89 9.42
C PRO A 441 -13.09 26.76 8.68
N SER A 442 -14.11 27.04 7.86
CA SER A 442 -14.76 26.02 7.01
C SER A 442 -13.82 25.37 5.99
N ILE A 443 -12.61 25.91 5.77
CA ILE A 443 -11.58 25.22 4.97
C ILE A 443 -11.20 23.85 5.55
N LEU A 444 -11.27 23.68 6.88
CA LEU A 444 -11.06 22.40 7.55
C LEU A 444 -12.08 21.33 7.13
N GLU A 445 -13.31 21.72 6.78
CA GLU A 445 -14.34 20.80 6.29
C GLU A 445 -13.98 20.21 4.91
N ARG A 446 -13.16 20.92 4.13
CA ARG A 446 -12.59 20.44 2.86
C ARG A 446 -11.30 19.66 3.10
N VAL A 447 -10.38 20.24 3.86
CA VAL A 447 -9.04 19.69 4.11
C VAL A 447 -9.08 18.32 4.80
N GLN A 448 -10.08 18.04 5.65
CA GLN A 448 -10.28 16.71 6.25
C GLN A 448 -10.53 15.57 5.23
N ASN A 449 -10.98 15.90 4.02
CA ASN A 449 -11.36 14.95 2.97
C ASN A 449 -10.30 14.78 1.88
N CYS A 450 -9.15 15.47 1.99
CA CYS A 450 -8.07 15.37 1.02
C CYS A 450 -7.38 13.98 1.07
N PRO A 451 -6.87 13.45 -0.08
CA PRO A 451 -6.24 12.12 -0.13
C PRO A 451 -4.92 11.99 0.67
N ASP A 452 -4.12 13.05 0.70
CA ASP A 452 -2.99 13.24 1.63
C ASP A 452 -2.83 14.76 1.86
N LEU A 453 -1.98 15.16 2.81
CA LEU A 453 -1.61 16.55 3.10
C LEU A 453 -0.10 16.66 3.34
N ASP A 454 0.54 17.66 2.73
CA ASP A 454 1.97 17.92 2.88
C ASP A 454 2.34 18.57 4.23
N ALA A 455 3.63 18.74 4.50
CA ALA A 455 4.12 19.25 5.79
C ALA A 455 3.76 20.71 6.06
N ALA A 456 3.66 21.57 5.04
CA ALA A 456 3.23 22.96 5.16
C ALA A 456 1.71 23.04 5.38
N GLN A 457 0.94 22.25 4.62
CA GLN A 457 -0.50 22.12 4.79
C GLN A 457 -0.86 21.60 6.21
N VAL A 458 -0.17 20.56 6.70
CA VAL A 458 -0.38 20.05 8.07
C VAL A 458 -0.03 21.11 9.12
N THR A 459 1.08 21.84 8.96
CA THR A 459 1.45 22.93 9.87
C THR A 459 0.38 24.02 9.91
N ALA A 460 -0.16 24.41 8.75
CA ALA A 460 -1.24 25.40 8.64
C ALA A 460 -2.57 24.92 9.26
N VAL A 461 -2.91 23.63 9.12
CA VAL A 461 -4.05 23.01 9.81
C VAL A 461 -3.87 23.03 11.32
N GLU A 462 -2.67 22.68 11.82
CA GLU A 462 -2.37 22.72 13.25
C GLU A 462 -2.45 24.15 13.80
N ALA A 463 -1.88 25.14 13.10
CA ALA A 463 -1.96 26.55 13.46
C ALA A 463 -3.41 27.07 13.46
N LEU A 464 -4.21 26.76 12.43
CA LEU A 464 -5.61 27.15 12.37
C LEU A 464 -6.42 26.54 13.52
N LEU A 465 -6.26 25.24 13.81
CA LEU A 465 -6.88 24.57 14.94
C LEU A 465 -6.48 25.22 16.27
N GLN A 466 -5.19 25.39 16.53
CA GLN A 466 -4.65 25.93 17.77
C GLN A 466 -4.99 27.42 17.99
N SER A 467 -5.29 28.18 16.93
CA SER A 467 -5.63 29.60 17.00
C SER A 467 -6.90 29.94 17.79
N GLY A 468 -7.69 28.95 18.22
CA GLY A 468 -8.94 29.14 18.97
C GLY A 468 -10.09 29.74 18.16
N ARG A 469 -9.87 30.08 16.88
CA ARG A 469 -10.88 30.62 15.93
C ARG A 469 -11.86 29.56 15.41
N THR A 470 -11.64 28.28 15.71
CA THR A 470 -12.47 27.17 15.23
C THR A 470 -13.60 26.83 16.20
N GLN A 471 -14.59 26.05 15.74
CA GLN A 471 -15.67 25.50 16.57
C GLN A 471 -15.20 24.64 17.77
N HIS A 472 -13.92 24.25 17.79
CA HIS A 472 -13.32 23.41 18.84
C HIS A 472 -12.70 24.22 20.00
N GLY A 473 -12.71 25.55 19.91
CA GLY A 473 -12.14 26.42 20.95
C GLY A 473 -10.62 26.31 21.10
N ALA A 474 -10.10 26.79 22.22
CA ALA A 474 -8.66 26.84 22.51
C ALA A 474 -8.11 25.50 23.01
N PRO A 475 -6.80 25.19 22.83
CA PRO A 475 -6.20 23.92 23.27
C PRO A 475 -6.39 23.57 24.75
N SER A 476 -6.56 24.58 25.63
CA SER A 476 -6.82 24.39 27.06
C SER A 476 -8.19 23.78 27.39
N THR A 477 -9.11 23.70 26.42
CA THR A 477 -10.44 23.08 26.60
C THR A 477 -10.60 21.77 25.81
N TRP A 478 -9.54 21.27 25.17
CA TRP A 478 -9.63 20.08 24.32
C TRP A 478 -9.61 18.76 25.12
N ASP A 479 -10.39 17.80 24.65
CA ASP A 479 -10.66 16.52 25.31
C ASP A 479 -10.82 15.35 24.30
N VAL A 480 -11.31 14.20 24.76
CA VAL A 480 -11.57 13.04 23.89
C VAL A 480 -12.71 13.28 22.90
N GLU A 481 -13.75 14.06 23.24
CA GLU A 481 -14.81 14.40 22.29
C GLU A 481 -14.33 15.40 21.23
N THR A 482 -13.41 16.29 21.58
CA THR A 482 -12.71 17.17 20.63
C THR A 482 -11.96 16.36 19.57
N LEU A 483 -11.16 15.36 19.99
CA LEU A 483 -10.45 14.48 19.05
C LEU A 483 -11.40 13.69 18.13
N LYS A 484 -12.55 13.24 18.64
CA LYS A 484 -13.59 12.60 17.84
C LYS A 484 -14.23 13.56 16.83
N ALA A 485 -14.49 14.80 17.24
CA ALA A 485 -15.13 15.82 16.40
C ALA A 485 -14.25 16.28 15.22
N LEU A 486 -12.93 16.09 15.30
CA LEU A 486 -11.99 16.32 14.20
C LEU A 486 -12.05 15.24 13.09
N ASN A 487 -12.87 14.20 13.26
CA ASN A 487 -13.18 13.20 12.24
C ASN A 487 -11.91 12.53 11.67
N MET A 488 -11.55 12.81 10.40
CA MET A 488 -10.38 12.20 9.73
C MET A 488 -9.10 13.03 9.84
N LEU A 489 -9.17 14.32 10.25
CA LEU A 489 -7.98 15.18 10.41
C LEU A 489 -6.87 14.56 11.28
N PRO A 490 -7.15 13.85 12.41
CA PRO A 490 -6.13 13.26 13.28
C PRO A 490 -5.17 12.27 12.59
N LEU A 491 -5.51 11.75 11.40
CA LEU A 491 -4.57 10.98 10.58
C LEU A 491 -3.37 11.82 10.12
N TYR A 492 -3.58 13.10 9.85
CA TYR A 492 -2.60 13.97 9.22
C TYR A 492 -1.67 14.66 10.22
N LEU A 493 -2.17 14.94 11.43
CA LEU A 493 -1.54 15.73 12.49
C LEU A 493 -0.27 15.09 13.08
N THR A 494 0.57 15.93 13.67
CA THR A 494 1.88 15.61 14.22
C THR A 494 1.84 15.37 15.74
N SER A 495 2.97 14.97 16.33
CA SER A 495 3.06 14.79 17.78
C SER A 495 2.83 16.09 18.57
N SER A 496 3.13 17.27 18.00
CA SER A 496 2.98 18.56 18.69
C SER A 496 1.50 18.87 18.99
N PHE A 497 0.60 18.59 18.05
CA PHE A 497 -0.84 18.65 18.27
C PHE A 497 -1.25 17.69 19.39
N TYR A 498 -0.73 16.46 19.38
CA TYR A 498 -1.02 15.45 20.40
C TYR A 498 -0.44 15.78 21.79
N ASP A 499 0.57 16.65 21.92
CA ASP A 499 1.13 17.05 23.22
C ASP A 499 0.17 17.91 24.07
N ASN A 500 -0.89 18.47 23.46
CA ASN A 500 -2.00 19.14 24.16
C ASN A 500 -2.90 18.17 24.96
N PHE A 501 -2.79 16.86 24.73
CA PHE A 501 -3.64 15.84 25.35
C PHE A 501 -2.86 14.95 26.33
N ASP A 502 -3.53 14.44 27.36
CA ASP A 502 -2.94 13.50 28.32
C ASP A 502 -2.84 12.06 27.76
N LYS A 503 -2.19 11.14 28.50
CA LYS A 503 -1.98 9.76 28.04
C LYS A 503 -3.28 8.94 27.93
N ARG A 504 -4.24 9.12 28.85
CA ARG A 504 -5.52 8.41 28.84
C ARG A 504 -6.38 8.87 27.66
N THR A 505 -6.52 10.19 27.47
CA THR A 505 -7.30 10.75 26.34
C THR A 505 -6.79 10.25 25.00
N LYS A 506 -5.46 10.24 24.80
CA LYS A 506 -4.84 9.71 23.57
C LYS A 506 -5.10 8.20 23.36
N ARG A 507 -5.00 7.37 24.41
CA ARG A 507 -5.31 5.93 24.32
C ARG A 507 -6.80 5.68 24.01
N ARG A 508 -7.70 6.36 24.72
CA ARG A 508 -9.17 6.22 24.55
C ARG A 508 -9.60 6.65 23.15
N PHE A 509 -9.08 7.78 22.66
CA PHE A 509 -9.32 8.22 21.28
C PHE A 509 -8.80 7.21 20.25
N LEU A 510 -7.56 6.73 20.39
CA LEU A 510 -6.96 5.83 19.39
C LEU A 510 -7.74 4.51 19.27
N ARG A 511 -8.13 3.89 20.40
CA ARG A 511 -8.99 2.69 20.39
C ARG A 511 -10.30 2.95 19.65
N PHE A 512 -11.03 4.01 20.02
CA PHE A 512 -12.28 4.42 19.35
C PHE A 512 -12.08 4.63 17.85
N PHE A 513 -11.05 5.40 17.47
CA PHE A 513 -10.81 5.81 16.09
C PHE A 513 -10.44 4.63 15.18
N LEU A 514 -9.60 3.71 15.66
CA LEU A 514 -9.24 2.48 14.95
C LEU A 514 -10.40 1.51 14.83
N ARG A 515 -11.22 1.34 15.88
CA ARG A 515 -12.40 0.46 15.90
C ARG A 515 -13.48 0.96 14.94
N VAL A 516 -13.91 2.21 15.07
CA VAL A 516 -14.98 2.83 14.24
C VAL A 516 -14.58 2.90 12.77
N ASN A 517 -13.32 3.20 12.46
CA ASN A 517 -12.83 3.30 11.09
C ASN A 517 -12.07 2.05 10.60
N ARG A 518 -12.21 0.88 11.27
CA ARG A 518 -11.45 -0.36 10.96
C ARG A 518 -11.50 -0.76 9.48
N ARG A 519 -12.64 -0.53 8.82
CA ARG A 519 -12.92 -0.78 7.39
C ARG A 519 -12.55 0.36 6.43
N LYS A 520 -12.28 1.57 6.92
CA LYS A 520 -11.93 2.75 6.11
C LYS A 520 -10.42 3.02 6.07
N LEU A 521 -9.70 2.70 7.15
CA LEU A 521 -8.28 3.02 7.28
C LEU A 521 -7.39 1.93 6.65
N SER A 522 -6.54 2.33 5.70
CA SER A 522 -5.44 1.50 5.21
C SER A 522 -4.39 1.23 6.32
N ARG A 523 -3.52 0.23 6.13
CA ARG A 523 -2.37 0.01 7.02
C ARG A 523 -1.55 1.30 7.17
N ARG A 524 -1.17 1.96 6.06
CA ARG A 524 -0.44 3.25 6.06
C ARG A 524 -1.11 4.37 6.87
N MET A 525 -2.44 4.44 6.90
CA MET A 525 -3.15 5.42 7.75
C MET A 525 -3.07 5.05 9.24
N LYS A 526 -3.28 3.78 9.60
CA LYS A 526 -3.13 3.27 10.97
C LYS A 526 -1.69 3.48 11.50
N ARG A 527 -0.68 3.25 10.64
CA ARG A 527 0.74 3.54 10.87
C ARG A 527 0.98 5.00 11.27
N ARG A 528 0.51 5.94 10.44
CA ARG A 528 0.74 7.40 10.60
C ARG A 528 0.24 7.88 11.97
N ILE A 529 -1.00 7.56 12.33
CA ILE A 529 -1.61 8.03 13.58
C ILE A 529 -1.00 7.36 14.83
N LYS A 530 -0.79 6.04 14.82
CA LYS A 530 -0.11 5.32 15.93
C LYS A 530 1.27 5.91 16.21
N ARG A 531 2.05 6.20 15.16
CA ARG A 531 3.41 6.75 15.27
C ARG A 531 3.46 8.15 15.85
N GLN A 532 2.56 9.06 15.44
CA GLN A 532 2.54 10.44 15.94
C GLN A 532 2.04 10.52 17.39
N ILE A 533 1.01 9.74 17.74
CA ILE A 533 0.56 9.59 19.14
C ILE A 533 1.68 8.98 19.99
N GLY A 534 2.33 7.91 19.53
CA GLY A 534 3.46 7.28 20.21
C GLY A 534 4.61 8.24 20.51
N LYS A 535 5.00 9.09 19.54
CA LYS A 535 6.01 10.15 19.73
C LYS A 535 5.63 11.12 20.85
N SER A 536 4.35 11.50 20.99
CA SER A 536 3.86 12.40 22.05
C SER A 536 3.90 11.80 23.48
N PHE A 537 4.25 10.51 23.63
CA PHE A 537 4.59 9.93 24.94
C PHE A 537 6.09 9.98 25.22
N ARG A 538 6.94 9.82 24.19
CA ARG A 538 8.40 9.71 24.31
C ARG A 538 9.05 10.96 24.93
N LEU A 539 8.45 12.15 24.79
CA LEU A 539 8.92 13.41 25.38
C LEU A 539 8.85 13.51 26.92
N ARG A 540 8.19 12.57 27.61
CA ARG A 540 8.06 12.59 29.09
C ARG A 540 8.71 11.39 29.80
N SER A 541 9.32 10.45 29.07
CA SER A 541 9.98 9.29 29.67
C SER A 541 11.43 9.61 30.06
N ARG A 542 11.79 9.41 31.33
CA ARG A 542 13.20 9.33 31.74
C ARG A 542 13.73 7.97 31.31
N ARG A 543 14.90 7.93 30.65
CA ARG A 543 15.59 6.68 30.31
C ARG A 543 15.82 5.85 31.58
N SER A 544 15.15 4.70 31.72
CA SER A 544 15.56 3.66 32.67
C SER A 544 16.84 3.00 32.16
N VAL A 545 17.76 2.68 33.08
CA VAL A 545 19.05 2.02 32.79
C VAL A 545 19.01 0.55 33.25
N GLU A 546 17.93 0.15 33.91
CA GLU A 546 17.66 -1.24 34.33
C GLU A 546 17.58 -2.17 33.12
N ASN A 547 17.98 -3.44 33.29
CA ASN A 547 18.02 -4.43 32.19
C ASN A 547 16.72 -5.21 31.99
N GLU A 548 15.68 -4.90 32.76
CA GLU A 548 14.47 -5.70 32.88
C GLU A 548 13.28 -5.10 32.11
N CYS A 549 12.22 -5.91 31.94
CA CYS A 549 10.94 -5.45 31.41
C CYS A 549 10.17 -4.70 32.51
N THR A 550 10.05 -3.38 32.37
CA THR A 550 9.35 -2.49 33.30
C THR A 550 7.97 -2.06 32.80
N THR A 551 7.70 -2.14 31.49
CA THR A 551 6.38 -1.82 30.89
C THR A 551 5.35 -2.94 31.07
N GLY A 552 5.80 -4.15 31.40
CA GLY A 552 4.98 -5.37 31.48
C GLY A 552 5.17 -6.29 30.26
N ASN A 553 5.15 -7.60 30.48
CA ASN A 553 5.45 -8.58 29.43
C ASN A 553 4.41 -8.54 28.30
N ILE A 554 4.89 -8.65 27.06
CA ILE A 554 4.05 -8.67 25.87
C ILE A 554 3.44 -10.09 25.74
N THR A 555 2.20 -10.23 26.19
CA THR A 555 1.38 -11.44 26.00
C THR A 555 0.42 -11.27 24.82
N GLN A 556 -0.19 -12.36 24.38
CA GLN A 556 -1.26 -12.35 23.36
C GLN A 556 -2.41 -11.37 23.70
N VAL A 557 -2.75 -11.25 24.98
CA VAL A 557 -3.76 -10.29 25.48
C VAL A 557 -3.32 -8.84 25.29
N THR A 558 -2.03 -8.54 25.44
CA THR A 558 -1.49 -7.19 25.15
C THR A 558 -1.43 -6.89 23.65
N ILE A 559 -1.05 -7.88 22.84
CA ILE A 559 -1.04 -7.79 21.36
C ILE A 559 -2.47 -7.54 20.86
N SER A 560 -3.49 -8.06 21.53
CA SER A 560 -4.90 -7.90 21.15
C SER A 560 -5.46 -6.47 21.31
N ASP A 561 -4.82 -5.55 22.04
CA ASP A 561 -5.23 -4.13 22.11
C ASP A 561 -5.12 -3.45 20.73
N ASP A 562 -6.14 -2.72 20.28
CA ASP A 562 -6.05 -1.89 19.06
C ASP A 562 -4.95 -0.82 19.18
N ALA A 563 -4.69 -0.34 20.41
CA ALA A 563 -3.66 0.64 20.73
C ALA A 563 -2.23 0.05 20.83
N PHE A 564 -2.04 -1.27 20.78
CA PHE A 564 -0.70 -1.88 20.77
C PHE A 564 0.10 -1.41 19.53
N PRO A 565 1.42 -1.15 19.61
CA PRO A 565 2.33 -1.24 20.77
C PRO A 565 2.69 0.13 21.40
N ILE A 566 1.79 1.13 21.44
CA ILE A 566 2.17 2.53 21.76
C ILE A 566 2.78 2.79 23.16
N ASP A 567 2.66 1.85 24.09
CA ASP A 567 3.22 1.97 25.45
C ASP A 567 4.72 1.69 25.53
N TYR A 568 5.30 1.04 24.52
CA TYR A 568 6.69 0.59 24.51
C TYR A 568 7.61 1.56 23.75
N ASP A 569 8.88 1.60 24.15
CA ASP A 569 9.99 2.01 23.28
C ASP A 569 10.79 0.77 22.83
N ALA A 570 11.74 0.93 21.91
CA ALA A 570 12.46 -0.21 21.32
C ALA A 570 13.15 -1.10 22.37
N VAL A 571 13.65 -0.51 23.46
CA VAL A 571 14.39 -1.23 24.50
C VAL A 571 13.43 -2.02 25.39
N GLN A 572 12.30 -1.42 25.78
CA GLN A 572 11.25 -2.12 26.51
C GLN A 572 10.54 -3.17 25.65
N PHE A 573 10.35 -2.92 24.35
CA PHE A 573 9.70 -3.87 23.44
C PHE A 573 10.54 -5.16 23.28
N ASP A 574 11.86 -5.07 23.08
CA ASP A 574 12.75 -6.23 23.05
C ASP A 574 12.74 -7.05 24.34
N ARG A 575 12.87 -6.37 25.49
CA ARG A 575 12.95 -7.03 26.81
C ARG A 575 11.63 -7.64 27.26
N CYS A 576 10.51 -7.05 26.87
CA CYS A 576 9.17 -7.55 27.22
C CYS A 576 8.63 -8.59 26.22
N LEU A 577 9.28 -8.83 25.07
CA LEU A 577 8.86 -9.76 24.03
C LEU A 577 9.70 -11.04 24.05
N SER A 578 9.07 -12.19 24.30
CA SER A 578 9.74 -13.49 24.18
C SER A 578 9.68 -14.05 22.76
N SER A 579 10.70 -14.80 22.39
CA SER A 579 10.77 -15.59 21.15
C SER A 579 9.59 -16.57 21.01
N THR A 580 9.12 -17.16 22.12
CA THR A 580 7.91 -17.99 22.16
C THR A 580 6.67 -17.23 21.69
N ILE A 581 6.41 -16.03 22.25
CA ILE A 581 5.26 -15.21 21.84
C ILE A 581 5.37 -14.77 20.38
N VAL A 582 6.58 -14.48 19.89
CA VAL A 582 6.82 -14.19 18.48
C VAL A 582 6.47 -15.38 17.59
N ARG A 583 6.92 -16.58 17.93
CA ARG A 583 6.60 -17.82 17.20
C ARG A 583 5.10 -18.11 17.15
N ASP A 584 4.41 -17.94 18.27
CA ASP A 584 3.03 -18.41 18.45
C ASP A 584 1.97 -17.38 18.08
N SER A 585 2.35 -16.10 17.98
CA SER A 585 1.47 -14.97 17.64
C SER A 585 1.99 -14.09 16.49
N LEU A 586 2.91 -14.59 15.64
CA LEU A 586 3.60 -13.81 14.60
C LEU A 586 2.64 -12.95 13.76
N ALA A 587 1.56 -13.54 13.22
CA ALA A 587 0.60 -12.83 12.37
C ALA A 587 -0.11 -11.65 13.08
N ALA A 588 -0.37 -11.78 14.38
CA ALA A 588 -1.02 -10.72 15.17
C ALA A 588 -0.04 -9.60 15.54
N LEU A 589 1.25 -9.92 15.68
CA LEU A 589 2.32 -8.94 15.81
C LEU A 589 2.54 -8.19 14.48
N THR A 590 2.68 -8.91 13.36
CA THR A 590 2.99 -8.30 12.05
C THR A 590 1.82 -7.49 11.46
N GLU A 591 0.56 -7.73 11.86
CA GLU A 591 -0.57 -6.85 11.53
C GLU A 591 -0.54 -5.52 12.30
N LYS A 592 0.09 -5.47 13.49
CA LYS A 592 0.00 -4.33 14.43
C LYS A 592 1.29 -3.54 14.64
N VAL A 593 2.43 -4.06 14.19
CA VAL A 593 3.76 -3.51 14.47
C VAL A 593 4.43 -2.97 13.20
N ASP A 594 4.59 -1.65 13.17
CA ASP A 594 5.01 -0.89 11.98
C ASP A 594 6.10 0.16 12.25
N ASP A 595 6.74 0.13 13.42
CA ASP A 595 7.97 0.90 13.71
C ASP A 595 9.15 -0.02 13.37
N GLU A 596 10.01 0.39 12.45
CA GLU A 596 11.13 -0.41 11.91
C GLU A 596 12.02 -1.02 13.01
N SER A 597 12.16 -0.33 14.14
CA SER A 597 12.90 -0.85 15.30
C SER A 597 12.22 -2.05 15.95
N PHE A 598 10.90 -1.99 16.15
CA PHE A 598 10.10 -3.12 16.64
C PHE A 598 10.05 -4.27 15.63
N GLN A 599 10.02 -3.95 14.33
CA GLN A 599 10.03 -4.96 13.27
C GLN A 599 11.36 -5.72 13.27
N ARG A 600 12.50 -5.04 13.44
CA ARG A 600 13.82 -5.68 13.55
C ARG A 600 13.86 -6.63 14.75
N ILE A 601 13.38 -6.16 15.90
CA ILE A 601 13.25 -6.96 17.13
C ILE A 601 12.38 -8.21 16.90
N ILE A 602 11.23 -8.11 16.20
CA ILE A 602 10.41 -9.30 15.87
C ILE A 602 11.21 -10.29 15.02
N LEU A 603 11.98 -9.83 14.03
CA LEU A 603 12.77 -10.70 13.17
C LEU A 603 13.92 -11.39 13.93
N ASP A 604 14.59 -10.67 14.82
CA ASP A 604 15.64 -11.21 15.69
C ASP A 604 15.07 -12.19 16.73
N LYS A 605 13.92 -11.90 17.33
CA LYS A 605 13.20 -12.82 18.23
C LYS A 605 12.62 -14.04 17.51
N LEU A 606 12.29 -13.94 16.22
CA LEU A 606 11.91 -15.08 15.40
C LEU A 606 13.13 -15.95 15.07
N LYS A 607 14.30 -15.36 14.82
CA LYS A 607 15.57 -16.10 14.73
C LYS A 607 15.91 -16.80 16.04
N GLU A 608 15.76 -16.13 17.18
CA GLU A 608 15.93 -16.71 18.52
C GLU A 608 15.00 -17.93 18.72
N ALA A 609 13.71 -17.80 18.34
CA ALA A 609 12.72 -18.88 18.42
C ALA A 609 13.04 -20.12 17.58
N TYR A 610 13.79 -19.94 16.49
CA TYR A 610 14.20 -20.99 15.57
C TYR A 610 15.70 -21.30 15.62
N ALA A 611 16.44 -20.85 16.64
CA ALA A 611 17.89 -21.04 16.74
C ALA A 611 18.34 -22.53 16.82
N GLY A 612 17.43 -23.45 17.18
CA GLY A 612 17.65 -24.90 17.09
C GLY A 612 17.47 -25.49 15.69
N SER A 613 17.15 -24.66 14.69
CA SER A 613 16.97 -25.00 13.27
C SER A 613 17.90 -24.15 12.41
N SER A 614 18.41 -24.71 11.32
CA SER A 614 19.12 -23.92 10.30
C SER A 614 18.20 -23.06 9.44
N THR A 615 16.88 -23.31 9.48
CA THR A 615 15.87 -22.58 8.69
C THR A 615 14.63 -22.18 9.48
N ILE A 616 14.05 -21.03 9.13
CA ILE A 616 12.73 -20.58 9.57
C ILE A 616 11.69 -21.23 8.64
N PRO A 617 10.70 -21.96 9.17
CA PRO A 617 9.76 -22.72 8.36
C PRO A 617 8.82 -21.81 7.57
N GLU A 618 8.38 -22.30 6.43
CA GLU A 618 7.62 -21.52 5.45
C GLU A 618 6.25 -21.03 5.99
N SER A 619 5.68 -21.76 6.96
CA SER A 619 4.48 -21.36 7.72
C SER A 619 4.66 -20.10 8.58
N GLN A 620 5.89 -19.70 8.89
CA GLN A 620 6.21 -18.44 9.57
C GLN A 620 6.64 -17.36 8.57
N VAL A 621 7.45 -17.72 7.56
CA VAL A 621 7.92 -16.77 6.52
C VAL A 621 6.76 -16.09 5.81
N ILE A 622 5.69 -16.83 5.50
CA ILE A 622 4.46 -16.30 4.89
C ILE A 622 3.74 -15.23 5.75
N LEU A 623 4.00 -15.18 7.06
CA LEU A 623 3.34 -14.28 8.02
C LEU A 623 4.16 -13.00 8.31
N LEU A 624 5.39 -12.90 7.80
CA LEU A 624 6.30 -11.77 8.09
C LEU A 624 5.73 -10.42 7.67
N SER A 625 5.00 -10.36 6.55
CA SER A 625 4.34 -9.12 6.09
C SER A 625 5.36 -7.97 6.05
N ALA A 626 5.05 -6.80 6.63
CA ALA A 626 5.97 -5.65 6.67
C ALA A 626 7.29 -5.91 7.45
N VAL A 627 7.34 -6.85 8.40
CA VAL A 627 8.59 -7.21 9.12
C VAL A 627 9.65 -7.77 8.17
N SER A 628 9.26 -8.34 7.03
CA SER A 628 10.21 -8.78 6.01
C SER A 628 11.10 -7.65 5.47
N ARG A 629 10.65 -6.38 5.50
CA ARG A 629 11.39 -5.26 4.88
C ARG A 629 12.61 -4.76 5.65
N VAL A 630 12.75 -5.14 6.93
CA VAL A 630 13.95 -4.86 7.74
C VAL A 630 14.91 -6.07 7.79
N ALA A 631 14.74 -7.01 6.86
CA ALA A 631 15.59 -8.17 6.69
C ALA A 631 16.91 -7.85 5.97
N THR A 632 17.96 -8.51 6.41
CA THR A 632 19.26 -8.62 5.74
C THR A 632 19.30 -9.88 4.88
N ILE A 633 20.34 -10.02 4.05
CA ILE A 633 20.59 -11.25 3.30
C ILE A 633 20.72 -12.48 4.22
N ASP A 634 21.27 -12.33 5.43
CA ASP A 634 21.41 -13.40 6.42
C ASP A 634 20.10 -13.75 7.13
N ASP A 635 19.08 -12.91 7.05
CA ASP A 635 17.72 -13.27 7.44
C ASP A 635 17.05 -14.08 6.32
N ILE A 636 17.12 -13.59 5.08
CA ILE A 636 16.59 -14.25 3.86
C ILE A 636 17.23 -15.63 3.65
N ASN A 637 18.52 -15.78 3.95
CA ASN A 637 19.25 -17.05 3.87
C ASN A 637 18.65 -18.13 4.77
N MET A 638 18.08 -17.79 5.94
CA MET A 638 17.40 -18.74 6.82
C MET A 638 15.94 -19.04 6.42
N TRP A 639 15.28 -18.22 5.60
CA TRP A 639 13.86 -18.42 5.25
C TRP A 639 13.65 -19.58 4.28
N ASN A 640 12.67 -20.46 4.53
CA ASN A 640 12.22 -21.41 3.50
C ASN A 640 11.16 -20.75 2.58
N ILE A 641 11.39 -20.78 1.26
CA ILE A 641 10.60 -20.03 0.25
C ILE A 641 10.37 -20.91 -0.98
N THR A 642 9.59 -21.99 -0.84
CA THR A 642 9.36 -22.96 -1.93
C THR A 642 8.04 -22.76 -2.66
N GLN A 643 7.00 -22.27 -1.98
CA GLN A 643 5.64 -22.14 -2.50
C GLN A 643 5.35 -20.72 -3.00
N ILE A 644 4.53 -20.63 -4.06
CA ILE A 644 4.04 -19.35 -4.58
C ILE A 644 3.23 -18.56 -3.54
N ASP A 645 2.56 -19.22 -2.59
CA ASP A 645 1.89 -18.59 -1.44
C ASP A 645 2.84 -17.61 -0.70
N THR A 646 4.07 -18.07 -0.45
CA THR A 646 5.07 -17.39 0.38
C THR A 646 5.76 -16.28 -0.38
N LEU A 647 6.15 -16.53 -1.63
CA LEU A 647 6.65 -15.48 -2.52
C LEU A 647 5.59 -14.38 -2.71
N SER A 648 4.33 -14.75 -2.92
CA SER A 648 3.22 -13.79 -3.07
C SER A 648 3.02 -12.94 -1.82
N SER A 649 3.12 -13.53 -0.63
CA SER A 649 3.02 -12.78 0.64
C SER A 649 4.19 -11.82 0.85
N LEU A 650 5.42 -12.28 0.60
CA LEU A 650 6.63 -11.44 0.71
C LEU A 650 6.63 -10.28 -0.29
N MET A 651 5.96 -10.41 -1.44
CA MET A 651 5.99 -9.39 -2.51
C MET A 651 4.81 -8.38 -2.46
N ILE A 652 3.94 -8.45 -1.45
CA ILE A 652 2.85 -7.47 -1.24
C ILE A 652 3.43 -6.04 -1.09
N THR A 653 3.03 -5.12 -1.97
CA THR A 653 3.57 -3.74 -2.01
C THR A 653 3.08 -2.84 -0.89
N ASP A 654 1.88 -3.07 -0.33
CA ASP A 654 1.33 -2.33 0.83
C ASP A 654 2.18 -2.47 2.12
N ASP A 655 3.02 -3.51 2.17
CA ASP A 655 3.92 -3.78 3.28
C ASP A 655 5.30 -3.11 3.13
N GLY A 656 5.53 -2.42 2.01
CA GLY A 656 6.72 -1.64 1.72
C GLY A 656 7.38 -2.08 0.41
N GLU A 657 8.27 -1.25 -0.11
CA GLU A 657 9.13 -1.63 -1.24
C GLU A 657 10.29 -2.50 -0.76
N TRP A 658 10.81 -3.36 -1.64
CA TRP A 658 12.07 -4.07 -1.40
C TRP A 658 13.26 -3.28 -1.95
N ASP A 659 14.43 -3.45 -1.32
CA ASP A 659 15.69 -3.22 -2.02
C ASP A 659 15.81 -4.21 -3.20
N PRO A 660 16.23 -3.78 -4.41
CA PRO A 660 16.29 -4.65 -5.59
C PRO A 660 17.11 -5.93 -5.40
N ASN A 661 18.23 -5.87 -4.67
CA ASN A 661 19.11 -7.02 -4.44
C ASN A 661 18.46 -8.03 -3.48
N LEU A 662 17.73 -7.54 -2.47
CA LEU A 662 16.97 -8.39 -1.54
C LEU A 662 15.76 -9.04 -2.24
N ALA A 663 15.06 -8.30 -3.11
CA ALA A 663 14.00 -8.86 -3.96
C ALA A 663 14.54 -9.97 -4.88
N GLU A 664 15.65 -9.71 -5.57
CA GLU A 664 16.30 -10.68 -6.45
C GLU A 664 16.78 -11.93 -5.69
N ALA A 665 17.35 -11.77 -4.49
CA ALA A 665 17.72 -12.90 -3.64
C ALA A 665 16.51 -13.78 -3.26
N ILE A 666 15.38 -13.17 -2.88
CA ILE A 666 14.15 -13.91 -2.55
C ILE A 666 13.59 -14.65 -3.77
N ILE A 667 13.49 -13.98 -4.92
CA ILE A 667 12.94 -14.57 -6.14
C ILE A 667 13.86 -15.67 -6.68
N THR A 668 15.17 -15.44 -6.70
CA THR A 668 16.17 -16.43 -7.12
C THR A 668 16.15 -17.65 -6.21
N LYS A 669 16.00 -17.47 -4.90
CA LYS A 669 15.83 -18.58 -3.95
C LYS A 669 14.57 -19.40 -4.25
N TYR A 670 13.44 -18.75 -4.53
CA TYR A 670 12.22 -19.45 -4.97
C TYR A 670 12.43 -20.21 -6.30
N LEU A 671 13.06 -19.59 -7.29
CA LEU A 671 13.34 -20.20 -8.61
C LEU A 671 14.40 -21.32 -8.55
N SER A 672 15.23 -21.37 -7.50
CA SER A 672 16.19 -22.48 -7.29
C SER A 672 15.55 -23.79 -6.84
N THR A 673 14.26 -23.77 -6.47
CA THR A 673 13.49 -24.98 -6.13
C THR A 673 13.06 -25.71 -7.40
N GLU A 674 13.25 -27.03 -7.45
CA GLU A 674 12.89 -27.83 -8.62
C GLU A 674 11.41 -27.67 -9.02
N GLY A 675 11.16 -27.43 -10.31
CA GLY A 675 9.83 -27.21 -10.88
C GLY A 675 9.31 -25.76 -10.81
N ASN A 676 9.92 -24.88 -10.01
CA ASN A 676 9.54 -23.46 -10.00
C ASN A 676 10.04 -22.73 -11.25
N THR A 677 9.21 -21.83 -11.78
CA THR A 677 9.45 -21.09 -13.03
C THR A 677 8.78 -19.71 -12.97
N LEU A 678 9.12 -18.80 -13.89
CA LEU A 678 8.44 -17.51 -14.07
C LEU A 678 7.05 -17.67 -14.73
N SER A 679 6.19 -18.42 -14.05
CA SER A 679 4.78 -18.65 -14.39
C SER A 679 3.94 -17.37 -14.24
N SER A 680 2.74 -17.33 -14.82
CA SER A 680 1.82 -16.19 -14.68
C SER A 680 1.52 -15.82 -13.23
N ALA A 681 1.41 -16.80 -12.33
CA ALA A 681 1.22 -16.56 -10.89
C ALA A 681 2.45 -15.88 -10.25
N VAL A 682 3.67 -16.26 -10.64
CA VAL A 682 4.91 -15.61 -10.19
C VAL A 682 5.01 -14.20 -10.76
N LEU A 683 4.73 -14.01 -12.05
CA LEU A 683 4.72 -12.69 -12.70
C LEU A 683 3.70 -11.75 -12.03
N ASN A 684 2.51 -12.24 -11.67
CA ASN A 684 1.51 -11.47 -10.92
C ASN A 684 1.98 -11.10 -9.51
N ALA A 685 2.81 -11.94 -8.86
CA ALA A 685 3.36 -11.67 -7.54
C ALA A 685 4.53 -10.67 -7.57
N ILE A 686 5.40 -10.73 -8.59
CA ILE A 686 6.63 -9.91 -8.67
C ILE A 686 6.50 -8.67 -9.57
N ALA A 687 5.34 -8.43 -10.19
CA ALA A 687 5.12 -7.33 -11.14
C ALA A 687 5.61 -5.95 -10.65
N GLY A 688 6.06 -5.10 -11.58
CA GLY A 688 6.64 -3.81 -11.24
C GLY A 688 8.11 -3.92 -10.85
N ARG A 689 8.48 -3.23 -9.76
CA ARG A 689 9.88 -3.02 -9.35
C ARG A 689 10.66 -4.31 -9.08
N ASN A 690 10.00 -5.36 -8.60
CA ASN A 690 10.64 -6.64 -8.23
C ASN A 690 10.92 -7.53 -9.46
N LEU A 691 10.12 -7.42 -10.53
CA LEU A 691 10.42 -8.03 -11.83
C LEU A 691 11.63 -7.37 -12.47
N CYS A 692 11.76 -6.05 -12.31
CA CYS A 692 12.85 -5.26 -12.89
C CYS A 692 14.20 -5.43 -12.17
N SER A 693 14.26 -6.00 -10.95
CA SER A 693 15.53 -6.34 -10.32
C SER A 693 16.21 -7.52 -11.02
N LEU A 694 15.47 -8.58 -11.36
CA LEU A 694 15.96 -9.80 -11.99
C LEU A 694 16.84 -9.56 -13.22
N ASP A 695 17.96 -10.25 -13.30
CA ASP A 695 18.87 -10.25 -14.45
C ASP A 695 18.19 -10.53 -15.81
N SER A 696 18.73 -9.93 -16.87
CA SER A 696 18.23 -10.06 -18.25
C SER A 696 18.16 -11.52 -18.73
N ASP A 697 19.07 -12.38 -18.27
CA ASP A 697 19.05 -13.82 -18.60
C ASP A 697 18.00 -14.62 -17.82
N VAL A 698 17.65 -14.17 -16.61
CA VAL A 698 16.52 -14.75 -15.85
C VAL A 698 15.20 -14.39 -16.53
N LEU A 699 15.04 -13.13 -16.98
CA LEU A 699 13.85 -12.67 -17.70
C LEU A 699 13.63 -13.37 -19.05
N LYS A 700 14.68 -13.84 -19.73
CA LYS A 700 14.56 -14.62 -20.98
C LYS A 700 13.85 -15.97 -20.79
N ASN A 701 13.73 -16.47 -19.54
CA ASN A 701 13.02 -17.72 -19.23
C ASN A 701 11.50 -17.54 -19.08
N ILE A 702 10.96 -16.33 -19.25
CA ILE A 702 9.51 -16.10 -19.29
C ILE A 702 8.93 -16.73 -20.56
N THR A 703 8.06 -17.71 -20.39
CA THR A 703 7.37 -18.37 -21.51
C THR A 703 6.23 -17.51 -22.04
N GLU A 704 5.98 -17.57 -23.36
CA GLU A 704 4.90 -16.82 -24.00
C GLU A 704 3.53 -17.07 -23.34
N GLN A 705 3.23 -18.31 -22.93
CA GLN A 705 1.98 -18.64 -22.27
C GLN A 705 1.88 -18.03 -20.86
N SER A 706 2.99 -17.95 -20.12
CA SER A 706 3.02 -17.30 -18.81
C SER A 706 2.79 -15.80 -18.93
N LEU A 707 3.25 -15.18 -20.01
CA LEU A 707 2.96 -13.78 -20.31
C LEU A 707 1.51 -13.56 -20.78
N ARG A 708 0.92 -14.49 -21.55
CA ARG A 708 -0.49 -14.44 -21.98
C ARG A 708 -1.48 -14.53 -20.82
N ASP A 709 -1.19 -15.36 -19.82
CA ASP A 709 -2.06 -15.55 -18.64
C ASP A 709 -1.72 -14.64 -17.45
N ALA A 710 -0.73 -13.75 -17.58
CA ALA A 710 -0.40 -12.75 -16.57
C ALA A 710 -1.38 -11.55 -16.55
N ALA A 711 -1.34 -10.81 -15.45
CA ALA A 711 -1.89 -9.47 -15.35
C ALA A 711 -0.96 -8.44 -16.04
N VAL A 712 -1.36 -7.17 -16.08
CA VAL A 712 -0.51 -6.08 -16.59
C VAL A 712 0.74 -5.95 -15.74
N LEU A 713 1.90 -6.10 -16.38
CA LEU A 713 3.19 -5.86 -15.76
C LEU A 713 3.54 -4.37 -15.89
N ASP A 714 3.83 -3.72 -14.76
CA ASP A 714 4.49 -2.42 -14.77
C ASP A 714 5.97 -2.61 -15.07
N LEU A 715 6.48 -1.90 -16.08
CA LEU A 715 7.88 -1.93 -16.50
C LEU A 715 8.56 -0.57 -16.31
N SER A 716 7.92 0.41 -15.66
CA SER A 716 8.44 1.77 -15.45
C SER A 716 9.92 1.77 -15.01
N ASN A 717 10.20 1.02 -13.93
CA ASN A 717 11.49 0.86 -13.27
C ASN A 717 12.52 -0.02 -14.01
N CYS A 718 12.17 -0.65 -15.13
CA CYS A 718 13.10 -1.51 -15.88
C CYS A 718 14.07 -0.69 -16.73
N THR A 719 15.31 -1.16 -16.86
CA THR A 719 16.29 -0.63 -17.83
C THR A 719 15.82 -0.85 -19.26
N LEU A 720 16.37 -0.09 -20.23
CA LEU A 720 16.03 -0.24 -21.65
C LEU A 720 16.29 -1.66 -22.17
N GLU A 721 17.39 -2.28 -21.75
CA GLU A 721 17.72 -3.67 -22.10
C GLU A 721 16.66 -4.67 -21.58
N LYS A 722 16.28 -4.58 -20.30
CA LYS A 722 15.24 -5.44 -19.72
C LYS A 722 13.88 -5.20 -20.38
N LYS A 723 13.56 -3.95 -20.74
CA LYS A 723 12.38 -3.58 -21.56
C LYS A 723 12.42 -4.24 -22.95
N GLN A 724 13.56 -4.21 -23.64
CA GLN A 724 13.73 -4.85 -24.96
C GLN A 724 13.59 -6.38 -24.89
N VAL A 725 14.15 -7.04 -23.87
CA VAL A 725 13.96 -8.49 -23.63
C VAL A 725 12.48 -8.81 -23.45
N LEU A 726 11.79 -8.08 -22.57
CA LEU A 726 10.36 -8.30 -22.30
C LEU A 726 9.48 -7.95 -23.51
N PHE A 727 9.83 -6.94 -24.30
CA PHE A 727 9.15 -6.60 -25.56
C PHE A 727 9.27 -7.73 -26.59
N ILE A 728 10.44 -8.35 -26.76
CA ILE A 728 10.63 -9.47 -27.70
C ILE A 728 9.78 -10.69 -27.31
N ILE A 729 9.58 -10.92 -26.00
CA ILE A 729 8.69 -11.98 -25.52
C ILE A 729 7.22 -11.58 -25.74
N ALA A 730 6.85 -10.31 -25.48
CA ALA A 730 5.51 -9.78 -25.73
C ALA A 730 5.10 -9.78 -27.20
N GLU A 731 5.98 -9.40 -28.14
CA GLU A 731 5.65 -9.41 -29.58
C GLU A 731 5.32 -10.83 -30.04
N LYS A 732 6.07 -11.85 -29.60
CA LYS A 732 5.76 -13.27 -29.88
C LYS A 732 4.48 -13.73 -29.15
N ALA A 733 4.35 -13.38 -27.87
CA ALA A 733 3.23 -13.77 -27.03
C ALA A 733 1.89 -13.12 -27.42
N PHE A 734 1.87 -12.09 -28.26
CA PHE A 734 0.63 -11.36 -28.59
C PHE A 734 0.40 -11.06 -30.07
N THR A 735 1.43 -11.10 -30.93
CA THR A 735 1.24 -10.91 -32.39
C THR A 735 0.75 -12.21 -33.04
N PRO A 736 -0.42 -12.22 -33.69
CA PRO A 736 -0.88 -13.40 -34.41
C PRO A 736 -0.07 -13.58 -35.71
N ASN A 737 0.24 -14.83 -36.06
CA ASN A 737 0.94 -15.17 -37.30
C ASN A 737 0.04 -14.89 -38.53
N THR A 738 0.14 -13.68 -39.06
CA THR A 738 -0.68 -13.18 -40.18
C THR A 738 0.21 -12.49 -41.23
N ARG A 739 -0.34 -12.30 -42.43
CA ARG A 739 0.33 -11.56 -43.51
C ARG A 739 0.07 -10.03 -43.46
N SER A 740 -0.50 -9.52 -42.36
CA SER A 740 -0.75 -8.09 -42.18
C SER A 740 0.53 -7.37 -41.73
N THR A 741 0.86 -6.25 -42.38
CA THR A 741 1.88 -5.31 -41.89
C THR A 741 1.33 -4.36 -40.82
N ALA A 742 0.02 -4.12 -40.81
CA ALA A 742 -0.66 -3.31 -39.79
C ALA A 742 -0.98 -4.15 -38.54
N VAL A 743 -0.82 -3.53 -37.37
CA VAL A 743 -1.03 -4.12 -36.04
C VAL A 743 -2.49 -3.91 -35.61
N SER A 744 -3.15 -4.95 -35.11
CA SER A 744 -4.53 -4.79 -34.61
C SER A 744 -4.55 -4.00 -33.29
N ALA A 745 -5.64 -3.28 -33.02
CA ALA A 745 -5.78 -2.55 -31.75
C ALA A 745 -5.70 -3.47 -30.52
N ASP A 746 -6.28 -4.66 -30.59
CA ASP A 746 -6.25 -5.65 -29.50
C ASP A 746 -4.81 -6.14 -29.27
N THR A 747 -4.03 -6.35 -30.34
CA THR A 747 -2.59 -6.64 -30.28
C THR A 747 -1.80 -5.47 -29.69
N TYR A 748 -2.09 -4.23 -30.09
CA TYR A 748 -1.46 -3.05 -29.53
C TYR A 748 -1.77 -2.90 -28.03
N GLN A 749 -3.02 -3.08 -27.60
CA GLN A 749 -3.42 -2.98 -26.20
C GLN A 749 -2.76 -4.05 -25.31
N LEU A 750 -2.52 -5.25 -25.83
CA LEU A 750 -1.71 -6.28 -25.14
C LEU A 750 -0.23 -5.88 -25.02
N ILE A 751 0.34 -5.32 -26.08
CA ILE A 751 1.78 -4.97 -26.16
C ILE A 751 2.08 -3.60 -25.54
N GLN A 752 1.09 -2.73 -25.34
CA GLN A 752 1.25 -1.34 -24.88
C GLN A 752 2.19 -1.19 -23.65
N PRO A 753 2.08 -1.99 -22.57
CA PRO A 753 2.99 -1.89 -21.41
C PRO A 753 4.47 -2.18 -21.73
N PHE A 754 4.73 -2.91 -22.82
CA PHE A 754 6.05 -3.35 -23.26
C PHE A 754 6.68 -2.41 -24.30
N THR A 755 5.92 -1.44 -24.84
CA THR A 755 6.38 -0.59 -25.96
C THR A 755 7.62 0.25 -25.67
N GLY A 756 7.96 0.49 -24.40
CA GLY A 756 9.25 1.10 -24.01
C GLY A 756 10.50 0.28 -24.36
N GLY A 757 10.34 -0.96 -24.84
CA GLY A 757 11.39 -1.78 -25.44
C GLY A 757 11.22 -2.03 -26.96
N ALA A 758 10.28 -1.35 -27.62
CA ALA A 758 9.94 -1.59 -29.02
C ALA A 758 11.05 -1.14 -29.99
N THR A 759 11.17 -1.85 -31.12
CA THR A 759 12.07 -1.47 -32.21
C THR A 759 11.50 -0.33 -33.04
N SER A 760 12.39 0.41 -33.74
CA SER A 760 11.97 1.48 -34.67
C SER A 760 11.03 0.95 -35.78
N GLU A 761 11.24 -0.29 -36.24
CA GLU A 761 10.37 -0.95 -37.22
C GLU A 761 8.98 -1.23 -36.65
N TYR A 762 8.87 -1.69 -35.40
CA TYR A 762 7.57 -1.90 -34.75
C TYR A 762 6.82 -0.58 -34.57
N VAL A 763 7.49 0.48 -34.11
CA VAL A 763 6.87 1.81 -33.93
C VAL A 763 6.45 2.43 -35.28
N GLN A 764 7.23 2.23 -36.35
CA GLN A 764 6.83 2.65 -37.70
C GLN A 764 5.63 1.82 -38.24
N ARG A 765 5.53 0.52 -37.93
CA ARG A 765 4.30 -0.28 -38.19
C ARG A 765 3.10 0.27 -37.41
N LEU A 766 3.27 0.65 -36.14
CA LEU A 766 2.20 1.26 -35.34
C LEU A 766 1.70 2.58 -35.95
N ALA A 767 2.60 3.41 -36.50
CA ALA A 767 2.25 4.71 -37.09
C ALA A 767 1.25 4.61 -38.26
N ILE A 768 1.18 3.47 -38.96
CA ILE A 768 0.23 3.21 -40.04
C ILE A 768 -0.97 2.34 -39.62
N SER A 769 -1.15 2.08 -38.31
CA SER A 769 -2.11 1.10 -37.77
C SER A 769 -3.32 1.70 -37.03
N ASP A 770 -3.54 3.03 -37.08
CA ASP A 770 -4.68 3.72 -36.43
C ASP A 770 -4.81 3.43 -34.91
N ILE A 771 -3.68 3.31 -34.22
CA ILE A 771 -3.68 2.93 -32.79
C ILE A 771 -4.02 4.08 -31.83
N ASN A 772 -3.91 5.34 -32.25
CA ASN A 772 -4.18 6.52 -31.41
C ASN A 772 -3.46 6.46 -30.04
N MET A 773 -2.13 6.32 -30.09
CA MET A 773 -1.21 6.23 -28.95
C MET A 773 -1.36 7.44 -28.01
N ASP A 774 -1.37 7.22 -26.70
CA ASP A 774 -1.37 8.28 -25.70
C ASP A 774 0.03 8.85 -25.43
N MET A 775 0.09 10.08 -24.92
CA MET A 775 1.36 10.79 -24.71
C MET A 775 2.26 10.10 -23.68
N ALA A 776 1.69 9.47 -22.64
CA ALA A 776 2.48 8.73 -21.65
C ALA A 776 3.23 7.56 -22.32
N THR A 777 2.55 6.79 -23.16
CA THR A 777 3.13 5.72 -23.97
C THR A 777 4.18 6.25 -24.94
N PHE A 778 3.86 7.34 -25.67
CA PHE A 778 4.79 7.96 -26.61
C PHE A 778 6.09 8.43 -25.94
N THR A 779 6.02 9.08 -24.78
CA THR A 779 7.20 9.50 -24.01
C THR A 779 7.97 8.35 -23.35
N ALA A 780 7.37 7.16 -23.25
CA ALA A 780 7.99 5.97 -22.66
C ALA A 780 8.72 5.08 -23.67
N LEU A 781 8.61 5.35 -24.99
CA LEU A 781 9.41 4.70 -26.03
C LEU A 781 10.91 5.03 -25.87
N ASP A 782 11.78 4.23 -26.48
CA ASP A 782 13.21 4.53 -26.58
C ASP A 782 13.43 5.92 -27.21
N PRO A 783 14.12 6.87 -26.53
CA PRO A 783 14.41 8.20 -27.08
C PRO A 783 15.11 8.17 -28.45
N ASN A 784 15.87 7.12 -28.77
CA ASN A 784 16.51 6.95 -30.07
C ASN A 784 15.48 6.59 -31.16
N VAL A 785 14.47 5.78 -30.82
CA VAL A 785 13.35 5.47 -31.71
C VAL A 785 12.53 6.72 -31.98
N ILE A 786 12.19 7.50 -30.95
CA ILE A 786 11.43 8.76 -31.09
C ILE A 786 12.18 9.74 -32.02
N GLN A 787 13.49 9.90 -31.85
CA GLN A 787 14.31 10.78 -32.70
C GLN A 787 14.38 10.35 -34.18
N ASN A 788 14.09 9.08 -34.50
CA ASN A 788 14.02 8.57 -35.87
C ASN A 788 12.62 8.71 -36.51
N LEU A 789 11.62 9.24 -35.79
CA LEU A 789 10.28 9.45 -36.33
C LEU A 789 10.17 10.78 -37.07
N ASP A 790 9.57 10.77 -38.26
CA ASP A 790 9.15 11.99 -38.94
C ASP A 790 7.80 12.52 -38.41
N VAL A 791 7.44 13.74 -38.84
CA VAL A 791 6.20 14.42 -38.45
C VAL A 791 4.93 13.64 -38.82
N ASP A 792 4.91 12.92 -39.93
CA ASP A 792 3.75 12.14 -40.35
C ASP A 792 3.70 10.77 -39.65
N ASN A 793 4.84 10.23 -39.20
CA ASN A 793 4.87 9.10 -38.27
C ASN A 793 4.22 9.49 -36.92
N VAL A 794 4.63 10.64 -36.34
CA VAL A 794 4.06 11.13 -35.06
C VAL A 794 2.57 11.47 -35.19
N ARG A 795 2.15 12.06 -36.34
CA ARG A 795 0.74 12.24 -36.69
C ARG A 795 -0.04 10.93 -36.66
N GLY A 796 0.48 9.88 -37.30
CA GLY A 796 -0.15 8.57 -37.41
C GLY A 796 -0.19 7.78 -36.09
N LEU A 797 0.85 7.90 -35.27
CA LEU A 797 0.90 7.31 -33.93
C LEU A 797 -0.15 7.91 -33.00
N LEU A 798 -0.10 9.24 -32.81
CA LEU A 798 -0.94 9.92 -31.81
C LEU A 798 -2.40 10.02 -32.25
N GLY A 799 -2.66 10.21 -33.55
CA GLY A 799 -4.00 10.32 -34.11
C GLY A 799 -4.84 11.39 -33.39
N THR A 800 -5.92 10.96 -32.74
CA THR A 800 -6.81 11.83 -31.94
C THR A 800 -6.08 12.54 -30.78
N ASN A 801 -5.02 11.96 -30.24
CA ASN A 801 -4.22 12.54 -29.14
C ASN A 801 -3.14 13.52 -29.62
N LEU A 802 -2.98 13.74 -30.93
CA LEU A 802 -2.01 14.69 -31.49
C LEU A 802 -2.04 16.11 -30.83
N PRO A 803 -3.19 16.68 -30.42
CA PRO A 803 -3.21 17.98 -29.74
C PRO A 803 -2.49 17.97 -28.38
N ASP A 804 -2.44 16.82 -27.70
CA ASP A 804 -1.82 16.72 -26.38
C ASP A 804 -0.31 16.98 -26.47
N LEU A 805 0.33 16.63 -27.60
CA LEU A 805 1.76 16.87 -27.87
C LEU A 805 2.19 18.32 -27.58
N LYS A 806 1.31 19.31 -27.76
CA LYS A 806 1.57 20.72 -27.40
C LYS A 806 1.67 20.94 -25.89
N SER A 807 0.88 20.23 -25.07
CA SER A 807 1.00 20.28 -23.60
C SER A 807 2.29 19.62 -23.08
N TYR A 808 2.89 18.71 -23.85
CA TYR A 808 4.17 18.06 -23.52
C TYR A 808 5.38 18.70 -24.24
N GLU A 809 5.25 19.87 -24.89
CA GLU A 809 6.36 20.47 -25.66
C GLU A 809 7.61 20.81 -24.82
N ASN A 810 7.43 20.95 -23.50
CA ASN A 810 8.51 21.15 -22.56
C ASN A 810 9.21 19.86 -22.12
N GLU A 811 8.63 18.68 -22.35
CA GLU A 811 9.29 17.41 -22.01
C GLU A 811 10.55 17.21 -22.85
N THR A 812 11.63 16.75 -22.21
CA THR A 812 12.96 16.69 -22.84
C THR A 812 12.95 15.88 -24.14
N VAL A 813 12.23 14.75 -24.15
CA VAL A 813 12.18 13.85 -25.32
C VAL A 813 11.39 14.47 -26.48
N VAL A 814 10.27 15.14 -26.17
CA VAL A 814 9.43 15.85 -27.16
C VAL A 814 10.17 17.08 -27.70
N ARG A 815 10.82 17.85 -26.83
CA ARG A 815 11.61 19.04 -27.20
C ARG A 815 12.80 18.69 -28.10
N ASN A 816 13.50 17.62 -27.79
CA ASN A 816 14.60 17.12 -28.63
C ASN A 816 14.07 16.71 -30.02
N TRP A 817 12.95 15.98 -30.09
CA TRP A 817 12.30 15.65 -31.36
C TRP A 817 11.85 16.90 -32.14
N ILE A 818 11.22 17.89 -31.50
CA ILE A 818 10.86 19.18 -32.12
C ILE A 818 12.08 19.83 -32.76
N SER A 819 13.21 19.89 -32.04
CA SER A 819 14.42 20.62 -32.46
C SER A 819 15.14 20.05 -33.69
N ILE A 820 14.89 18.78 -34.06
CA ILE A 820 15.47 18.15 -35.26
C ILE A 820 14.58 18.29 -36.50
N GLN A 821 13.26 18.47 -36.34
CA GLN A 821 12.32 18.66 -37.45
C GLN A 821 12.49 20.05 -38.10
N LEU A 822 12.14 20.18 -39.38
CA LEU A 822 11.93 21.49 -40.00
C LEU A 822 10.67 22.15 -39.42
N GLN A 823 10.72 23.46 -39.13
CA GLN A 823 9.54 24.18 -38.63
C GLN A 823 8.36 24.06 -39.61
N SER A 824 8.60 24.17 -40.92
CA SER A 824 7.59 23.97 -41.96
C SER A 824 6.95 22.57 -41.96
N ASN A 825 7.60 21.56 -41.37
CA ASN A 825 6.99 20.26 -41.16
C ASN A 825 6.13 20.26 -39.89
N LEU A 826 6.61 20.81 -38.77
CA LEU A 826 5.83 20.97 -37.55
C LEU A 826 4.53 21.75 -37.78
N ASP A 827 4.58 22.79 -38.62
CA ASP A 827 3.43 23.61 -39.00
C ASP A 827 2.32 22.77 -39.67
N ARG A 828 2.68 21.68 -40.39
CA ARG A 828 1.72 20.72 -41.01
C ARG A 828 0.92 19.91 -39.99
N LEU A 829 1.22 19.99 -38.69
CA LEU A 829 0.43 19.37 -37.63
C LEU A 829 -0.73 20.26 -37.15
N GLY A 830 -0.69 21.58 -37.39
CA GLY A 830 -1.77 22.51 -37.03
C GLY A 830 -1.98 22.71 -35.52
N ILE A 831 -0.97 22.39 -34.70
CA ILE A 831 -1.02 22.47 -33.22
C ILE A 831 -0.05 23.52 -32.62
N ASN A 832 0.49 24.40 -33.46
CA ASN A 832 1.34 25.53 -33.06
C ASN A 832 2.57 25.14 -32.20
N LEU A 833 3.25 24.04 -32.57
CA LEU A 833 4.58 23.70 -32.04
C LEU A 833 5.64 24.64 -32.64
N THR A 834 6.57 25.11 -31.81
CA THR A 834 7.62 26.06 -32.21
C THR A 834 8.99 25.59 -31.72
N GLY A 835 10.04 25.95 -32.45
CA GLY A 835 11.43 25.57 -32.12
C GLY A 835 12.03 24.52 -33.04
N GLY A 836 11.37 24.20 -34.16
CA GLY A 836 11.98 23.42 -35.23
C GLY A 836 13.06 24.21 -35.98
N ARG A 837 13.87 23.50 -36.76
CA ARG A 837 14.92 24.08 -37.60
C ARG A 837 14.32 25.03 -38.63
N ALA A 838 14.91 26.22 -38.75
CA ALA A 838 14.55 27.18 -39.79
C ALA A 838 14.77 26.57 -41.19
N THR A 839 13.82 26.79 -42.09
CA THR A 839 13.94 26.41 -43.50
C THR A 839 14.96 27.31 -44.20
N THR A 840 16.13 26.75 -44.53
CA THR A 840 17.22 27.44 -45.24
C THR A 840 16.88 27.64 -46.73
N GLY A 841 15.91 28.51 -47.01
CA GLY A 841 15.47 28.81 -48.38
C GLY A 841 16.41 29.78 -49.09
N THR A 842 17.16 29.29 -50.08
CA THR A 842 17.90 30.14 -51.03
C THR A 842 17.29 30.03 -52.42
N THR A 843 16.23 30.80 -52.68
CA THR A 843 16.00 31.61 -53.90
C THR A 843 14.66 32.31 -53.75
N GLY A 844 14.58 33.59 -54.13
CA GLY A 844 13.33 34.35 -54.05
C GLY A 844 12.44 34.15 -55.28
N SER A 845 11.15 34.40 -55.11
CA SER A 845 10.21 34.71 -56.20
C SER A 845 9.43 35.97 -55.79
N PRO A 846 9.19 36.94 -56.69
CA PRO A 846 8.88 38.31 -56.28
C PRO A 846 7.42 38.51 -55.85
N ALA A 847 7.22 39.38 -54.87
CA ALA A 847 5.90 39.92 -54.55
C ALA A 847 5.42 40.85 -55.69
N THR A 848 4.28 40.53 -56.29
CA THR A 848 3.66 41.35 -57.34
C THR A 848 3.00 42.60 -56.74
N THR A 849 3.56 43.78 -57.00
CA THR A 849 2.94 45.07 -56.67
C THR A 849 2.75 45.90 -57.95
N ASN A 850 1.57 46.52 -58.06
CA ASN A 850 1.11 47.21 -59.27
C ASN A 850 1.79 48.60 -59.42
N PRO A 851 2.11 49.09 -60.63
CA PRO A 851 2.90 50.31 -60.80
C PRO A 851 2.07 51.60 -60.72
N GLY A 852 2.68 52.65 -60.16
CA GLY A 852 2.17 54.02 -60.17
C GLY A 852 3.33 55.02 -60.29
N ALA A 853 3.15 56.08 -61.07
CA ALA A 853 4.14 57.12 -61.31
C ALA A 853 4.19 58.14 -60.14
N THR A 854 5.13 59.10 -60.01
CA THR A 854 5.98 59.77 -61.01
C THR A 854 7.21 60.45 -60.36
N THR A 855 8.04 61.13 -61.17
CA THR A 855 8.97 62.25 -60.87
C THR A 855 10.39 62.00 -60.31
N GLN A 856 11.31 62.73 -60.95
CA GLN A 856 12.77 62.92 -60.79
C GLN A 856 13.06 64.25 -60.02
N PRO A 857 14.33 64.72 -59.81
CA PRO A 857 15.64 64.06 -59.68
C PRO A 857 16.52 64.66 -58.52
N ALA A 858 17.86 64.43 -58.58
CA ALA A 858 18.97 65.27 -58.04
C ALA A 858 19.36 65.12 -56.54
N THR A 859 20.65 65.17 -56.13
CA THR A 859 21.96 65.20 -56.86
C THR A 859 23.16 64.84 -55.95
N THR A 860 24.18 64.17 -56.53
CA THR A 860 25.65 64.20 -56.16
C THR A 860 26.10 63.69 -54.76
N ASN A 861 27.30 63.11 -54.55
CA ASN A 861 28.60 63.22 -55.25
C ASN A 861 29.29 61.88 -55.62
N ASN A 862 30.35 61.97 -56.42
CA ASN A 862 31.25 60.92 -56.99
C ASN A 862 32.69 61.12 -56.37
N PRO A 863 33.84 60.49 -56.80
CA PRO A 863 34.09 59.51 -57.87
C PRO A 863 35.14 58.37 -57.63
N ALA A 864 35.35 57.54 -58.68
CA ALA A 864 36.54 56.69 -59.02
C ALA A 864 36.80 55.41 -58.16
N ALA A 865 36.97 54.19 -58.70
CA ALA A 865 37.79 53.63 -59.81
C ALA A 865 39.27 53.34 -59.39
N THR A 866 39.99 52.30 -59.84
CA THR A 866 39.83 51.31 -60.94
C THR A 866 40.63 50.02 -60.57
N ASN A 867 40.28 48.78 -60.96
CA ASN A 867 40.68 48.09 -62.22
C ASN A 867 40.23 46.61 -62.21
N ASN A 868 40.13 45.97 -63.38
CA ASN A 868 39.92 44.52 -63.58
C ASN A 868 40.65 44.04 -64.85
N PRO A 869 41.22 42.81 -64.88
CA PRO A 869 40.76 41.80 -65.85
C PRO A 869 40.61 40.39 -65.19
N ALA A 870 39.65 39.51 -65.52
CA ALA A 870 39.24 38.96 -66.84
C ALA A 870 40.34 38.02 -67.43
N THR A 871 40.08 36.83 -67.99
CA THR A 871 38.87 36.20 -68.58
C THR A 871 38.85 34.64 -68.50
N THR A 872 37.75 34.00 -68.94
CA THR A 872 37.64 32.64 -69.57
C THR A 872 37.91 31.37 -68.72
N ASN A 873 37.26 30.20 -68.90
CA ASN A 873 36.35 29.67 -69.96
C ASN A 873 35.26 28.70 -69.42
N ASN A 874 34.25 28.38 -70.23
CA ASN A 874 33.16 27.38 -70.02
C ASN A 874 32.92 26.62 -71.36
N PRO A 875 32.70 25.28 -71.41
CA PRO A 875 31.36 24.63 -71.37
C PRO A 875 31.33 23.32 -70.51
N ALA A 876 30.24 22.58 -70.19
CA ALA A 876 28.77 22.58 -70.42
C ALA A 876 28.21 21.36 -71.21
N THR A 877 26.96 20.93 -70.88
CA THR A 877 26.09 19.90 -71.55
C THR A 877 26.56 18.41 -71.51
N THR A 878 25.74 17.33 -71.57
CA THR A 878 24.26 17.15 -71.79
C THR A 878 23.71 15.79 -71.28
N ASN A 879 22.37 15.72 -71.13
CA ASN A 879 21.46 14.56 -71.35
C ASN A 879 21.36 13.35 -70.38
N ASN A 880 20.11 12.85 -70.29
CA ASN A 880 19.58 11.64 -69.67
C ASN A 880 18.97 10.76 -70.79
N PRO A 881 18.95 9.41 -70.69
CA PRO A 881 17.66 8.75 -70.94
C PRO A 881 17.35 7.45 -70.13
N ALA A 882 16.11 7.40 -69.64
CA ALA A 882 15.13 6.31 -69.65
C ALA A 882 15.49 4.81 -69.37
N ALA A 883 14.70 4.26 -68.45
CA ALA A 883 14.47 2.86 -68.07
C ALA A 883 14.42 1.76 -69.16
N THR A 884 14.70 0.50 -68.78
CA THR A 884 13.68 -0.59 -68.73
C THR A 884 14.15 -1.90 -68.06
N ASN A 885 13.17 -2.71 -67.62
CA ASN A 885 13.16 -4.18 -67.43
C ASN A 885 14.02 -4.88 -66.34
N ASN A 886 13.31 -5.58 -65.46
CA ASN A 886 13.75 -6.70 -64.61
C ASN A 886 13.68 -8.02 -65.40
N PRO A 887 14.58 -9.00 -65.18
CA PRO A 887 14.05 -10.33 -64.86
C PRO A 887 14.83 -11.16 -63.81
N ALA A 888 14.07 -11.70 -62.86
CA ALA A 888 14.09 -13.07 -62.34
C ALA A 888 15.43 -13.81 -62.05
N ALA A 889 15.62 -14.09 -60.75
CA ALA A 889 15.97 -15.38 -60.13
C ALA A 889 16.92 -16.38 -60.84
N THR A 890 17.98 -16.81 -60.12
CA THR A 890 18.01 -18.16 -59.52
C THR A 890 19.15 -18.38 -58.52
N ASN A 891 18.91 -19.33 -57.59
CA ASN A 891 19.83 -20.27 -56.92
C ASN A 891 21.06 -19.78 -56.12
N ASN A 892 21.07 -20.26 -54.87
CA ASN A 892 22.10 -20.22 -53.82
C ASN A 892 23.38 -21.05 -54.14
N PRO A 893 24.57 -20.42 -54.16
CA PRO A 893 25.84 -20.89 -53.58
C PRO A 893 26.05 -21.07 -52.06
N ALA A 894 26.49 -22.22 -51.55
CA ALA A 894 26.98 -22.30 -50.18
C ALA A 894 28.47 -21.90 -50.01
N THR A 895 28.82 -21.35 -48.83
CA THR A 895 30.13 -21.42 -48.13
C THR A 895 31.45 -21.16 -48.88
N THR A 896 32.23 -20.15 -48.46
CA THR A 896 33.49 -20.35 -47.69
C THR A 896 34.23 -19.05 -47.28
N ASN A 897 34.84 -19.10 -46.09
CA ASN A 897 36.12 -18.51 -45.63
C ASN A 897 36.64 -17.14 -46.17
N ASN A 898 36.54 -16.13 -45.30
CA ASN A 898 37.52 -15.08 -44.93
C ASN A 898 38.92 -15.04 -45.62
N PRO A 899 39.33 -13.85 -46.10
CA PRO A 899 40.60 -13.23 -45.67
C PRO A 899 40.37 -11.76 -45.19
N ALA A 900 40.76 -11.35 -43.97
CA ALA A 900 42.12 -11.11 -43.44
C ALA A 900 42.75 -9.74 -43.81
N THR A 901 42.92 -8.87 -42.79
CA THR A 901 44.00 -7.84 -42.62
C THR A 901 44.15 -6.72 -43.69
N THR A 902 44.52 -5.46 -43.41
CA THR A 902 45.28 -4.85 -42.30
C THR A 902 45.15 -3.31 -42.28
N ASN A 903 45.78 -2.66 -41.29
CA ASN A 903 46.33 -1.29 -41.26
C ASN A 903 45.46 -0.09 -40.83
N ASN A 904 46.07 0.70 -39.96
CA ASN A 904 45.63 1.94 -39.32
C ASN A 904 46.58 3.08 -39.77
N PRO A 905 46.12 4.34 -39.93
CA PRO A 905 47.01 5.49 -39.79
C PRO A 905 46.51 6.59 -38.82
N ALA A 906 47.45 6.96 -37.94
CA ALA A 906 47.49 8.05 -36.97
C ALA A 906 46.78 9.40 -37.24
N ALA A 907 46.11 9.89 -36.19
CA ALA A 907 46.21 11.21 -35.53
C ALA A 907 46.50 12.51 -36.32
N THR A 908 45.78 13.59 -35.96
CA THR A 908 46.42 14.91 -35.64
C THR A 908 45.51 15.90 -34.87
N ASN A 909 46.14 16.61 -33.94
CA ASN A 909 45.94 18.00 -33.46
C ASN A 909 44.57 18.56 -32.98
N ASN A 910 44.68 19.31 -31.88
CA ASN A 910 43.63 20.12 -31.24
C ASN A 910 44.05 21.62 -31.22
N PRO A 911 43.17 22.58 -31.52
CA PRO A 911 43.38 24.01 -31.26
C PRO A 911 42.64 24.48 -29.98
N ALA A 912 43.06 25.58 -29.36
CA ALA A 912 42.59 25.99 -28.02
C ALA A 912 42.39 27.50 -27.83
N THR A 913 41.65 27.88 -26.77
CA THR A 913 41.41 29.24 -26.23
C THR A 913 40.53 30.15 -27.12
N THR A 914 39.83 31.20 -26.64
CA THR A 914 39.65 31.83 -25.29
C THR A 914 38.12 31.87 -24.97
N ASN A 915 37.52 32.52 -23.95
CA ASN A 915 37.94 33.44 -22.88
C ASN A 915 36.95 33.37 -21.67
N ASN A 916 37.08 34.26 -20.66
CA ASN A 916 36.13 34.41 -19.53
C ASN A 916 36.01 35.89 -19.08
N PRO A 917 34.85 36.32 -18.55
CA PRO A 917 34.82 36.94 -17.19
C PRO A 917 33.60 36.47 -16.35
N ALA A 918 33.71 36.06 -15.07
CA ALA A 918 34.14 36.81 -13.87
C ALA A 918 33.14 37.91 -13.41
N ALA A 919 32.74 38.06 -12.13
CA ALA A 919 32.95 37.26 -10.90
C ALA A 919 31.97 37.70 -9.76
N THR A 920 32.21 37.26 -8.51
CA THR A 920 31.52 37.56 -7.22
C THR A 920 30.24 36.77 -6.90
N ASN A 921 29.95 36.35 -5.65
CA ASN A 921 30.79 36.19 -4.44
C ASN A 921 30.19 35.10 -3.51
N ASN A 922 31.01 34.41 -2.72
CA ASN A 922 30.61 33.31 -1.80
C ASN A 922 30.90 33.71 -0.32
N PRO A 923 30.19 33.17 0.67
CA PRO A 923 30.71 32.03 1.47
C PRO A 923 29.65 30.94 1.77
N ALA A 924 29.92 29.63 1.58
CA ALA A 924 30.67 28.71 2.46
C ALA A 924 29.93 28.40 3.80
N THR A 925 29.81 27.16 4.33
CA THR A 925 30.48 25.83 4.15
C THR A 925 29.42 24.69 4.21
N THR A 926 29.63 23.37 4.04
CA THR A 926 30.77 22.45 4.31
C THR A 926 30.84 21.22 3.38
N ASN A 927 32.07 20.81 3.08
CA ASN A 927 32.61 19.43 2.92
C ASN A 927 31.72 18.28 2.37
N ASN A 928 32.14 17.72 1.23
CA ASN A 928 31.91 16.32 0.85
C ASN A 928 33.25 15.75 0.29
N PRO A 929 33.69 14.52 0.61
CA PRO A 929 35.01 14.01 0.18
C PRO A 929 35.14 13.77 -1.33
N ALA A 930 36.39 13.70 -1.80
CA ALA A 930 36.74 13.60 -3.22
C ALA A 930 36.71 12.16 -3.78
N THR A 931 36.63 12.06 -5.11
CA THR A 931 36.73 10.83 -5.88
C THR A 931 38.17 10.34 -6.04
N THR A 932 38.37 9.02 -6.18
CA THR A 932 39.65 8.44 -6.62
C THR A 932 39.47 7.26 -7.57
N ASN A 933 40.09 7.37 -8.74
CA ASN A 933 40.69 6.32 -9.57
C ASN A 933 39.83 5.12 -10.00
N ASN A 934 39.34 5.22 -11.24
CA ASN A 934 38.83 4.10 -12.03
C ASN A 934 40.00 3.24 -12.59
N PRO A 935 40.07 1.91 -12.34
CA PRO A 935 41.05 1.03 -12.98
C PRO A 935 40.79 0.84 -14.48
N ALA A 936 41.85 0.58 -15.26
CA ALA A 936 41.75 0.33 -16.69
C ALA A 936 41.31 -1.11 -17.00
N ALA A 937 40.73 -1.33 -18.19
CA ALA A 937 40.25 -2.63 -18.65
C ALA A 937 41.40 -3.62 -18.91
N THR A 938 41.15 -4.90 -18.63
CA THR A 938 41.99 -6.04 -19.04
C THR A 938 41.19 -7.02 -19.91
N ASN A 939 41.89 -7.72 -20.82
CA ASN A 939 41.27 -8.41 -21.95
C ASN A 939 40.54 -9.71 -21.59
N ASN A 940 39.51 -10.00 -22.39
CA ASN A 940 38.67 -11.20 -22.33
C ASN A 940 39.41 -12.46 -22.84
N PRO A 941 39.45 -13.57 -22.06
CA PRO A 941 39.81 -14.89 -22.57
C PRO A 941 38.63 -15.53 -23.34
N ALA A 942 38.92 -16.28 -24.40
CA ALA A 942 37.89 -16.88 -25.25
C ALA A 942 37.25 -18.16 -24.66
N THR A 943 36.10 -18.52 -25.22
CA THR A 943 35.35 -19.76 -24.94
C THR A 943 36.16 -21.04 -25.14
N THR A 944 36.06 -21.99 -24.21
CA THR A 944 36.45 -23.39 -24.42
C THR A 944 35.35 -24.35 -23.96
N ASN A 945 35.17 -25.45 -24.70
CA ASN A 945 34.16 -26.47 -24.40
C ASN A 945 34.48 -27.25 -23.13
N ASN A 946 33.45 -27.75 -22.44
CA ASN A 946 33.58 -28.63 -21.27
C ASN A 946 33.35 -30.11 -21.66
N PRO A 947 34.39 -30.95 -21.61
CA PRO A 947 34.24 -32.38 -21.44
C PRO A 947 34.81 -32.87 -20.09
N ALA A 948 33.96 -33.60 -19.35
CA ALA A 948 34.30 -34.67 -18.40
C ALA A 948 35.54 -34.55 -17.47
N ALA A 949 35.26 -34.15 -16.23
CA ALA A 949 35.60 -34.88 -14.98
C ALA A 949 37.08 -35.09 -14.51
N THR A 950 37.14 -35.38 -13.21
CA THR A 950 38.21 -35.96 -12.36
C THR A 950 39.46 -35.14 -11.94
N ASN A 951 39.83 -35.43 -10.68
CA ASN A 951 41.13 -35.26 -9.99
C ASN A 951 41.54 -33.88 -9.45
N ASN A 952 41.35 -33.75 -8.13
CA ASN A 952 42.02 -32.82 -7.22
C ASN A 952 43.40 -33.37 -6.79
N PRO A 953 44.51 -32.61 -6.90
CA PRO A 953 45.75 -32.87 -6.17
C PRO A 953 46.09 -31.77 -5.14
N ALA A 954 46.68 -32.22 -4.03
CA ALA A 954 46.87 -31.50 -2.77
C ALA A 954 47.68 -30.17 -2.80
N ALA A 955 47.38 -29.39 -1.76
CA ALA A 955 48.02 -28.15 -1.30
C ALA A 955 49.57 -28.13 -1.26
N THR A 956 50.14 -26.91 -1.21
CA THR A 956 51.43 -26.68 -0.53
C THR A 956 51.61 -25.22 -0.05
N ASN A 957 52.24 -25.10 1.13
CA ASN A 957 53.03 -23.96 1.64
C ASN A 957 52.41 -22.55 1.79
N ASN A 958 52.09 -22.23 3.05
CA ASN A 958 52.00 -20.86 3.57
C ASN A 958 53.31 -20.48 4.31
N PRO A 959 53.85 -19.25 4.16
CA PRO A 959 54.85 -18.68 5.07
C PRO A 959 54.24 -17.69 6.10
N ALA A 960 54.58 -17.86 7.38
CA ALA A 960 54.40 -16.84 8.44
C ALA A 960 55.55 -15.80 8.39
N ALA A 961 55.67 -14.74 9.21
CA ALA A 961 54.99 -14.31 10.45
C ALA A 961 54.91 -12.74 10.46
N THR A 962 54.57 -11.94 11.48
CA THR A 962 54.70 -11.94 12.96
C THR A 962 53.74 -10.85 13.51
N ASN A 963 53.33 -10.69 14.78
CA ASN A 963 53.86 -11.08 16.09
C ASN A 963 52.73 -11.52 17.07
N ASN A 964 53.12 -12.27 18.11
CA ASN A 964 52.35 -12.58 19.35
C ASN A 964 52.98 -11.79 20.53
N PRO A 965 52.35 -11.59 21.72
CA PRO A 965 52.07 -12.62 22.74
C PRO A 965 50.64 -12.49 23.35
N ALA A 966 50.04 -13.36 24.19
CA ALA A 966 50.27 -14.69 24.82
C ALA A 966 48.96 -15.00 25.62
N ALA A 967 48.68 -16.08 26.39
CA ALA A 967 49.00 -17.52 26.51
C ALA A 967 48.13 -17.99 27.73
N THR A 968 47.73 -19.24 28.04
CA THR A 968 47.94 -20.64 27.59
C THR A 968 46.70 -21.44 28.14
N ASN A 969 46.43 -22.75 27.97
CA ASN A 969 47.18 -23.93 27.50
C ASN A 969 46.21 -25.00 26.93
N ASN A 970 46.71 -26.22 26.67
CA ASN A 970 45.96 -27.47 26.38
C ASN A 970 46.28 -28.54 27.50
N PRO A 971 45.75 -29.79 27.56
CA PRO A 971 45.62 -30.82 26.48
C PRO A 971 44.23 -31.57 26.50
N ALA A 972 43.92 -32.66 25.78
CA ALA A 972 44.61 -33.59 24.85
C ALA A 972 43.58 -34.18 23.83
N ALA A 973 43.93 -34.54 22.58
CA ALA A 973 44.33 -35.88 22.08
C ALA A 973 43.20 -36.98 22.15
N THR A 974 42.98 -37.90 21.17
CA THR A 974 43.75 -38.29 19.96
C THR A 974 42.92 -39.14 18.95
N ASN A 975 43.45 -39.30 17.73
CA ASN A 975 43.32 -40.43 16.77
C ASN A 975 42.04 -40.71 15.94
N ASN A 976 42.22 -40.63 14.61
CA ASN A 976 41.52 -41.33 13.52
C ASN A 976 42.04 -42.81 13.43
N PRO A 977 41.46 -43.79 12.70
CA PRO A 977 41.40 -43.76 11.22
C PRO A 977 40.27 -44.56 10.47
N VAL A 978 39.93 -44.08 9.25
CA VAL A 978 39.78 -44.84 7.96
C VAL A 978 38.94 -46.15 7.88
N ALA A 979 37.94 -46.19 6.97
CA ALA A 979 37.89 -47.13 5.80
C ALA A 979 36.64 -47.01 4.87
N THR A 980 36.91 -46.85 3.56
CA THR A 980 36.22 -47.36 2.34
C THR A 980 34.68 -47.51 2.20
N ASN A 981 34.19 -46.78 1.17
CA ASN A 981 33.38 -47.23 0.01
C ASN A 981 31.95 -47.81 0.15
N ASN A 982 31.06 -47.10 -0.56
CA ASN A 982 29.69 -47.46 -0.98
C ASN A 982 29.67 -48.61 -2.03
N PRO A 983 28.57 -49.38 -2.12
CA PRO A 983 27.89 -49.52 -3.41
C PRO A 983 26.37 -49.33 -3.33
N ALA A 984 25.76 -49.03 -4.48
CA ALA A 984 24.42 -48.45 -4.57
C ALA A 984 23.26 -49.42 -4.91
N ALA A 985 22.05 -48.86 -4.80
CA ALA A 985 20.82 -49.19 -5.55
C ALA A 985 19.93 -50.39 -5.10
N THR A 986 18.65 -50.06 -4.88
CA THR A 986 17.43 -50.82 -5.27
C THR A 986 17.39 -52.35 -5.01
N ASN A 987 16.47 -52.91 -4.21
CA ASN A 987 15.03 -52.66 -4.17
C ASN A 987 14.35 -53.09 -2.84
N ASN A 988 13.13 -52.62 -2.63
CA ASN A 988 12.20 -53.04 -1.56
C ASN A 988 11.65 -54.46 -1.82
N PRO A 989 11.45 -55.30 -0.78
CA PRO A 989 10.08 -55.77 -0.53
C PRO A 989 9.70 -55.94 0.96
N ALA A 990 8.71 -55.15 1.38
CA ALA A 990 7.45 -55.51 2.06
C ALA A 990 7.43 -56.57 3.20
N ALA A 991 6.74 -56.17 4.28
CA ALA A 991 6.10 -57.02 5.30
C ALA A 991 7.04 -57.76 6.30
N THR A 992 6.63 -58.12 7.53
CA THR A 992 5.27 -58.17 8.12
C THR A 992 5.33 -57.99 9.66
N ASN A 993 4.21 -57.58 10.28
CA ASN A 993 3.73 -57.92 11.63
C ASN A 993 4.59 -57.66 12.90
N ASN A 994 4.06 -56.74 13.73
CA ASN A 994 3.96 -56.80 15.21
C ASN A 994 3.45 -58.21 15.66
N PRO A 995 3.74 -58.76 16.87
CA PRO A 995 3.52 -58.06 18.14
C PRO A 995 4.41 -58.42 19.37
N ALA A 996 4.17 -57.68 20.46
CA ALA A 996 4.04 -58.14 21.86
C ALA A 996 5.01 -57.61 22.93
N ALA A 997 4.38 -57.41 24.09
CA ALA A 997 4.81 -57.06 25.45
C ALA A 997 6.03 -57.84 26.01
N THR A 998 6.60 -57.55 27.20
CA THR A 998 5.96 -57.06 28.46
C THR A 998 6.99 -56.48 29.46
N ASN A 999 6.48 -55.94 30.58
CA ASN A 999 7.08 -55.80 31.92
C ASN A 999 7.81 -54.49 32.32
N ASN A 1000 7.23 -53.85 33.33
CA ASN A 1000 7.85 -52.96 34.32
C ASN A 1000 8.07 -53.77 35.61
N PRO A 1001 9.15 -53.54 36.40
CA PRO A 1001 8.93 -53.45 37.84
C PRO A 1001 9.80 -52.42 38.63
N ALA A 1002 9.09 -51.62 39.44
CA ALA A 1002 9.34 -51.32 40.87
C ALA A 1002 10.60 -50.56 41.36
N ALA A 1003 10.38 -49.26 41.64
CA ALA A 1003 10.64 -48.52 42.89
C ALA A 1003 11.64 -49.00 43.98
N THR A 1004 12.50 -48.06 44.45
CA THR A 1004 12.95 -47.79 45.85
C THR A 1004 14.00 -46.64 45.82
N ASN A 1005 14.29 -45.82 46.84
CA ASN A 1005 13.63 -45.55 48.14
C ASN A 1005 13.95 -44.10 48.61
N ASN A 1006 13.27 -43.62 49.67
CA ASN A 1006 13.42 -42.28 50.26
C ASN A 1006 14.54 -42.16 51.32
N PRO A 1007 15.11 -40.95 51.57
CA PRO A 1007 15.65 -40.56 52.88
C PRO A 1007 14.85 -39.41 53.55
N ALA A 1008 14.70 -39.48 54.88
CA ALA A 1008 13.84 -38.56 55.65
C ALA A 1008 14.61 -37.39 56.32
N ALA A 1009 13.86 -36.43 56.87
CA ALA A 1009 14.35 -35.18 57.45
C ALA A 1009 15.02 -35.33 58.84
N THR A 1010 15.74 -34.29 59.30
CA THR A 1010 15.95 -34.05 60.74
C THR A 1010 16.29 -32.59 61.10
N ASN A 1011 15.53 -32.07 62.06
CA ASN A 1011 15.86 -31.08 63.10
C ASN A 1011 16.19 -29.60 62.81
N ASN A 1012 15.46 -28.79 63.58
CA ASN A 1012 15.57 -27.37 63.88
C ASN A 1012 16.56 -27.08 65.05
N PRO A 1013 17.13 -25.87 65.17
CA PRO A 1013 17.58 -25.30 66.44
C PRO A 1013 16.73 -24.08 66.86
N ALA A 1014 16.42 -23.95 68.15
CA ALA A 1014 15.58 -22.86 68.68
C ALA A 1014 16.25 -22.07 69.82
N ALA A 1015 15.87 -20.78 69.90
CA ALA A 1015 15.85 -19.90 71.09
C ALA A 1015 17.14 -19.66 71.92
N THR A 1016 17.62 -18.41 71.91
CA THR A 1016 18.09 -17.57 73.05
C THR A 1016 18.67 -16.26 72.46
N ASN A 1017 18.66 -15.08 73.10
CA ASN A 1017 18.13 -14.68 74.40
C ASN A 1017 17.68 -13.19 74.39
N ASN A 1018 17.00 -12.74 75.45
CA ASN A 1018 16.53 -11.35 75.66
C ASN A 1018 17.70 -10.38 75.95
N PRO A 1019 17.56 -9.06 75.67
CA PRO A 1019 17.11 -8.14 76.74
C PRO A 1019 16.09 -7.10 76.25
N GLY A 1020 15.33 -6.41 77.11
CA GLY A 1020 15.30 -6.39 78.58
C GLY A 1020 14.68 -5.07 79.04
N VAL A 1021 13.72 -5.10 79.98
CA VAL A 1021 12.80 -3.98 80.25
C VAL A 1021 13.45 -2.84 81.06
N THR A 1022 13.20 -1.58 80.72
CA THR A 1022 13.18 -0.48 81.71
C THR A 1022 12.36 0.75 81.30
N ASN A 1023 11.23 0.93 82.00
CA ASN A 1023 10.61 2.16 82.53
C ASN A 1023 10.57 3.50 81.74
N ASN A 1024 9.32 3.94 81.57
CA ASN A 1024 8.78 5.31 81.51
C ASN A 1024 9.49 6.37 82.39
N PRO A 1025 9.52 7.65 81.95
CA PRO A 1025 8.69 8.69 82.57
C PRO A 1025 7.83 9.43 81.51
N ALA A 1026 6.52 9.60 81.70
CA ALA A 1026 5.84 10.43 82.68
C ALA A 1026 6.01 11.94 82.47
N ALA A 1027 5.03 12.55 81.79
CA ALA A 1027 4.52 13.91 81.98
C ALA A 1027 5.48 15.11 81.70
N THR A 1028 5.03 16.34 81.46
CA THR A 1028 3.72 16.98 81.74
C THR A 1028 3.46 18.16 80.78
N THR A 1029 2.25 18.72 80.83
CA THR A 1029 1.91 20.13 80.53
C THR A 1029 2.23 20.74 79.15
N GLN A 1030 1.15 20.86 78.37
CA GLN A 1030 0.76 22.07 77.65
C GLN A 1030 1.08 23.38 78.41
N PRO A 1031 1.29 24.51 77.72
CA PRO A 1031 0.17 25.44 77.53
C PRO A 1031 0.01 25.92 76.07
N GLY A 1032 -1.14 26.40 75.61
CA GLY A 1032 -2.42 26.57 76.31
C GLY A 1032 -2.96 28.00 76.20
N ALA A 1033 -4.09 28.15 75.51
CA ALA A 1033 -4.89 29.39 75.42
C ALA A 1033 -4.24 30.56 74.61
N THR A 1034 -4.94 31.59 74.10
CA THR A 1034 -6.38 31.90 74.14
C THR A 1034 -6.84 32.80 72.96
N ILE A 1035 -8.16 32.87 72.76
CA ILE A 1035 -8.95 33.99 72.18
C ILE A 1035 -9.04 34.17 70.64
N GLN A 1036 -10.29 34.43 70.24
CA GLN A 1036 -10.90 34.67 68.92
C GLN A 1036 -11.13 36.20 68.76
N PRO A 1037 -12.21 36.73 68.13
CA PRO A 1037 -12.59 36.77 66.71
C PRO A 1037 -12.66 38.24 66.16
N GLY A 1038 -13.15 38.42 64.93
CA GLY A 1038 -13.58 39.72 64.35
C GLY A 1038 -12.96 39.95 62.96
N ALA A 1039 -13.66 40.24 61.85
CA ALA A 1039 -14.82 41.12 61.59
C ALA A 1039 -14.46 42.63 61.70
N THR A 1040 -14.93 43.54 60.84
CA THR A 1040 -16.30 43.68 60.29
C THR A 1040 -16.39 44.49 58.97
N THR A 1041 -17.40 44.15 58.14
CA THR A 1041 -18.31 45.06 57.39
C THR A 1041 -17.85 46.14 56.36
N ASN A 1042 -18.42 46.01 55.14
CA ASN A 1042 -19.34 46.98 54.47
C ASN A 1042 -18.82 48.27 53.79
N ALA A 1043 -19.56 48.87 52.83
CA ALA A 1043 -20.58 48.37 51.86
C ALA A 1043 -20.96 49.47 50.83
N GLY A 1044 -21.62 49.07 49.73
CA GLY A 1044 -22.42 49.95 48.86
C GLY A 1044 -21.79 50.31 47.51
N SER A 1045 -22.55 50.51 46.41
CA SER A 1045 -23.99 50.28 46.21
C SER A 1045 -24.40 50.39 44.72
N SER A 1046 -25.41 49.60 44.29
CA SER A 1046 -26.18 49.74 43.03
C SER A 1046 -25.43 49.54 41.68
N SER A 1047 -26.06 49.05 40.59
CA SER A 1047 -27.42 48.51 40.39
C SER A 1047 -27.51 47.67 39.09
N THR A 1048 -28.44 46.68 39.05
CA THR A 1048 -29.27 46.13 37.93
C THR A 1048 -28.88 46.47 36.46
N THR A 1049 -28.93 45.59 35.44
CA THR A 1049 -29.65 44.31 35.13
C THR A 1049 -28.75 43.39 34.25
N GLY A 1050 -29.03 42.12 33.90
CA GLY A 1050 -30.24 41.28 33.89
C GLY A 1050 -29.96 39.87 33.32
N SER A 1051 -31.00 39.06 33.09
CA SER A 1051 -30.92 37.59 32.90
C SER A 1051 -30.19 37.05 31.65
N GLY A 1052 -29.51 35.92 31.82
CA GLY A 1052 -29.00 35.05 30.75
C GLY A 1052 -28.57 33.67 31.28
N GLY A 1053 -29.51 32.72 31.40
CA GLY A 1053 -29.29 31.47 32.16
C GLY A 1053 -28.51 30.40 31.40
N VAL A 1054 -27.43 29.89 32.01
CA VAL A 1054 -26.67 28.72 31.50
C VAL A 1054 -27.39 27.43 31.87
N ARG A 1055 -27.76 26.64 30.86
CA ARG A 1055 -28.43 25.34 31.01
C ARG A 1055 -27.41 24.24 31.29
N ILE A 1056 -27.00 24.07 32.56
CA ILE A 1056 -26.10 23.00 32.98
C ILE A 1056 -26.77 21.64 32.72
N ARG A 1057 -26.19 20.85 31.82
CA ARG A 1057 -26.64 19.48 31.49
C ARG A 1057 -25.81 18.48 32.29
N GLY A 1058 -26.23 18.27 33.54
CA GLY A 1058 -25.44 17.61 34.60
C GLY A 1058 -25.96 16.24 35.03
N ASP A 1059 -26.64 15.52 34.15
CA ASP A 1059 -27.54 14.42 34.52
C ASP A 1059 -26.81 13.22 35.18
N GLY A 1060 -25.53 12.98 34.84
CA GLY A 1060 -24.67 12.01 35.54
C GLY A 1060 -24.04 12.52 36.85
N PHE A 1061 -23.91 13.84 37.01
CA PHE A 1061 -23.29 14.47 38.19
C PHE A 1061 -24.18 14.33 39.43
N CYS A 1062 -25.50 14.48 39.26
CA CYS A 1062 -26.47 14.28 40.34
C CYS A 1062 -26.46 12.85 40.88
N PHE A 1063 -26.22 11.83 40.04
CA PHE A 1063 -26.26 10.44 40.47
C PHE A 1063 -25.01 10.02 41.27
N LEU A 1064 -23.83 10.59 40.98
CA LEU A 1064 -22.64 10.37 41.82
C LEU A 1064 -22.82 10.99 43.22
N VAL A 1065 -23.45 12.17 43.29
CA VAL A 1065 -23.84 12.80 44.57
C VAL A 1065 -24.86 11.93 45.31
N LEU A 1066 -25.82 11.32 44.60
CA LEU A 1066 -26.80 10.39 45.19
C LEU A 1066 -26.13 9.12 45.74
N LEU A 1067 -25.21 8.53 44.98
CA LEU A 1067 -24.48 7.30 45.37
C LEU A 1067 -23.60 7.55 46.60
N VAL A 1068 -22.83 8.65 46.60
CA VAL A 1068 -22.02 9.05 47.77
C VAL A 1068 -22.92 9.36 48.96
N ALA A 1069 -24.03 10.08 48.77
CA ALA A 1069 -24.98 10.37 49.85
C ALA A 1069 -25.58 9.10 50.46
N LEU A 1070 -25.98 8.12 49.65
CA LEU A 1070 -26.48 6.81 50.09
C LEU A 1070 -25.42 6.04 50.90
N LEU A 1071 -24.19 5.95 50.37
CA LEU A 1071 -23.06 5.31 51.03
C LEU A 1071 -22.71 5.98 52.38
N THR A 1072 -22.72 7.31 52.45
CA THR A 1072 -22.47 8.03 53.72
C THR A 1072 -23.65 7.96 54.69
N SER A 1073 -24.89 7.77 54.20
CA SER A 1073 -26.08 7.72 55.07
C SER A 1073 -26.24 6.37 55.76
N GLN A 1074 -25.80 5.27 55.16
CA GLN A 1074 -25.85 3.95 55.81
C GLN A 1074 -24.92 3.90 57.04
N HIS A 1075 -23.75 4.53 56.99
CA HIS A 1075 -22.85 4.68 58.16
C HIS A 1075 -23.33 5.66 59.25
N ILE A 1076 -24.55 6.19 59.15
CA ILE A 1076 -25.21 7.00 60.19
C ILE A 1076 -26.40 6.24 60.83
N LEU A 1077 -26.77 5.06 60.30
CA LEU A 1077 -27.96 4.30 60.73
C LEU A 1077 -27.74 2.77 60.87
N ALA A 1078 -26.49 2.29 60.86
CA ALA A 1078 -26.10 0.92 61.19
C ALA A 1078 -24.72 0.89 61.88
#